data_AF-A0A511NH20-F1
#
_entry.id   AF-A0A511NH20-F1
#
_cell.length_a   1.000
_cell.length_b   1.000
_cell.length_c   1.000
_cell.angle_alpha   90.00
_cell.angle_beta   90.00
_cell.angle_gamma   90.00
#
_symmetry.space_group_name_H-M   'P 1'
#
loop_
_entity.id
_entity.type
_entity.pdbx_description
1 polymer ?
#
loop_
_entity_poly.entity_id
_entity_poly.type
_entity_poly.pdbx_seq_one_letter_code
_entity_poly.pdbx_strand_id
1 'polypeptide(L)'
;MLIFILVEILFYYYNMVQRSRTHILEDLSIRYFDNIIPENWVIRDKSKDYGIDREVEIFDVEGHPTGLIFYVQLKATESKTDYNIKNVSFDDYKIEQFRSYAIPVIIVRYSHSENKAYYTWANDNSSLKLNSNKVIVKFTENRILDLITIFNIESYLIRFYRIKNGFINYPLNILIKDSEFSKIKSTRVKFYFKKIINNYSQYFKIERDINKSCLQLVVDESKIYLSLSDVYFSSFSYEFQALIEENEEYYSDILLACLSIVLFQINKNELAYNLFKDNNLIEVIKLNEQFLIHFLPHLVTYDKIEEVFKVLDFIFDIDKDNTIQNLVLTLVMIDEKIVQYKSEYVIEFIHKQLNYSIKINYAIGIGLAYYNLGNINRNLGNFKNSIDYYLLARKYNPDYKNKGYYYFEIAGLLFQLEKYRFSSIFYDKSMVIGVENKIVKALQGDSLIYQGYYEKGLTLIDEYLKESKNEMLNNDEWILKFSVFKTLLINDYPKFQERDTNKAGEFIKLKQYEQAIEYDLLSAEAWFNIGIIENNKDNINERTLAFLMASLLDSGYIESWINATISCVMSDDLLELIPNIIKTAYNYHNEVYIDKLYEYLNDNFNEVPNQLFNIIEEIILEVRKNGTMIRILDDDVGYRSIRYN
;
A
#
# COMPACT_ATOMS: atom_id res chain seq x y z
N MET A 1 -68.85 7.78 24.43
CA MET A 1 -67.88 8.64 25.15
C MET A 1 -66.96 7.83 26.06
N LEU A 2 -67.46 6.99 26.98
CA LEU A 2 -66.60 6.13 27.84
C LEU A 2 -65.72 5.13 27.07
N ILE A 3 -66.20 4.55 25.96
CA ILE A 3 -65.42 3.61 25.14
C ILE A 3 -64.26 4.32 24.41
N PHE A 4 -64.44 5.58 24.01
CA PHE A 4 -63.40 6.37 23.32
C PHE A 4 -62.25 6.73 24.27
N ILE A 5 -62.58 7.09 25.52
CA ILE A 5 -61.58 7.36 26.57
C ILE A 5 -60.84 6.08 26.96
N LEU A 6 -61.51 4.93 27.03
CA LEU A 6 -60.86 3.64 27.30
C LEU A 6 -59.91 3.21 26.17
N VAL A 7 -60.26 3.46 24.91
CA VAL A 7 -59.40 3.19 23.75
C VAL A 7 -58.20 4.13 23.72
N GLU A 8 -58.35 5.42 24.03
CA GLU A 8 -57.21 6.35 24.13
C GLU A 8 -56.28 6.03 25.31
N ILE A 9 -56.82 5.67 26.49
CA ILE A 9 -56.01 5.24 27.64
C ILE A 9 -55.30 3.92 27.34
N LEU A 10 -55.97 2.97 26.69
CA LEU A 10 -55.33 1.72 26.24
C LEU A 10 -54.26 1.99 25.18
N PHE A 11 -54.47 2.89 24.22
CA PHE A 11 -53.49 3.27 23.21
C PHE A 11 -52.30 4.03 23.81
N TYR A 12 -52.51 4.83 24.86
CA TYR A 12 -51.48 5.53 25.63
C TYR A 12 -50.65 4.55 26.49
N TYR A 13 -51.29 3.54 27.09
CA TYR A 13 -50.60 2.47 27.83
C TYR A 13 -49.89 1.47 26.90
N TYR A 14 -50.42 1.19 25.71
CA TYR A 14 -49.82 0.29 24.71
C TYR A 14 -48.58 0.89 24.03
N ASN A 15 -48.45 2.23 24.03
CA ASN A 15 -47.33 2.96 23.45
C ASN A 15 -46.33 3.52 24.48
N MET A 16 -46.40 3.10 25.76
CA MET A 16 -45.30 3.38 26.68
C MET A 16 -44.08 2.55 26.24
N VAL A 17 -43.07 3.23 25.70
CA VAL A 17 -41.74 2.66 25.48
C VAL A 17 -41.19 2.25 26.84
N GLN A 18 -41.33 0.97 27.19
CA GLN A 18 -40.76 0.43 28.41
C GLN A 18 -39.24 0.43 28.25
N ARG A 19 -38.56 1.14 29.16
CA ARG A 19 -37.11 1.14 29.21
C ARG A 19 -36.63 -0.29 29.49
N SER A 20 -35.96 -0.89 28.51
CA SER A 20 -35.46 -2.26 28.63
C SER A 20 -34.47 -2.36 29.80
N ARG A 21 -34.40 -3.55 30.42
CA ARG A 21 -33.44 -3.81 31.50
C ARG A 21 -31.99 -3.55 31.03
N THR A 22 -31.69 -3.81 29.77
CA THR A 22 -30.42 -3.50 29.11
C THR A 22 -30.10 -2.01 29.15
N HIS A 23 -31.04 -1.13 28.81
CA HIS A 23 -30.84 0.33 28.90
C HIS A 23 -30.66 0.82 30.34
N ILE A 24 -31.18 0.13 31.34
CA ILE A 24 -30.91 0.46 32.75
C ILE A 24 -29.48 0.08 33.12
N LEU A 25 -29.01 -1.09 32.67
CA LEU A 25 -27.64 -1.56 32.91
C LEU A 25 -26.59 -0.72 32.18
N GLU A 26 -26.89 -0.26 30.96
CA GLU A 26 -26.04 0.69 30.22
C GLU A 26 -25.82 1.98 31.01
N ASP A 27 -26.89 2.67 31.44
CA ASP A 27 -26.77 3.89 32.25
C ASP A 27 -26.11 3.66 33.62
N LEU A 28 -26.27 2.47 34.22
CA LEU A 28 -25.56 2.12 35.45
C LEU A 28 -24.06 2.00 35.20
N SER A 29 -23.66 1.38 34.10
CA SER A 29 -22.24 1.27 33.74
C SER A 29 -21.60 2.63 33.43
N ILE A 30 -22.34 3.50 32.74
CA ILE A 30 -21.93 4.90 32.49
C ILE A 30 -21.72 5.63 33.80
N ARG A 31 -22.73 5.64 34.69
CA ARG A 31 -22.63 6.34 35.97
C ARG A 31 -21.51 5.79 36.86
N TYR A 32 -21.31 4.47 36.85
CA TYR A 32 -20.21 3.87 37.61
C TYR A 32 -18.85 4.35 37.07
N PHE A 33 -18.69 4.35 35.75
CA PHE A 33 -17.46 4.81 35.10
C PHE A 33 -17.22 6.31 35.34
N ASP A 34 -18.21 7.16 35.09
CA ASP A 34 -18.07 8.62 35.25
C ASP A 34 -17.73 9.00 36.70
N ASN A 35 -18.24 8.25 37.70
CA ASN A 35 -17.95 8.49 39.12
C ASN A 35 -16.56 8.02 39.57
N ILE A 36 -15.93 7.08 38.86
CA ILE A 36 -14.64 6.53 39.28
C ILE A 36 -13.46 7.28 38.68
N ILE A 37 -13.66 7.89 37.51
CA ILE A 37 -12.65 8.66 36.80
C ILE A 37 -12.31 9.94 37.59
N PRO A 38 -11.02 10.36 37.67
CA PRO A 38 -10.64 11.55 38.41
C PRO A 38 -11.24 12.84 37.86
N GLU A 39 -11.41 13.84 38.73
CA GLU A 39 -11.99 15.15 38.35
C GLU A 39 -11.14 15.90 37.30
N ASN A 40 -9.83 15.66 37.26
CA ASN A 40 -8.93 16.23 36.27
C ASN A 40 -8.94 15.49 34.92
N TRP A 41 -9.79 14.47 34.73
CA TRP A 41 -9.95 13.80 33.43
C TRP A 41 -11.27 14.24 32.82
N VAL A 42 -11.20 14.83 31.62
CA VAL A 42 -12.38 15.32 30.93
C VAL A 42 -13.02 14.17 30.15
N ILE A 43 -14.26 13.85 30.50
CA ILE A 43 -15.08 12.85 29.82
C ILE A 43 -16.00 13.56 28.83
N ARG A 44 -16.05 13.06 27.58
CA ARG A 44 -16.97 13.51 26.54
C ARG A 44 -17.82 12.35 26.06
N ASP A 45 -19.11 12.61 25.83
CA ASP A 45 -19.97 11.67 25.13
C ASP A 45 -19.54 11.59 23.66
N LYS A 46 -19.33 10.36 23.16
CA LYS A 46 -19.38 10.11 21.71
C LYS A 46 -20.84 9.83 21.38
N SER A 47 -21.36 10.44 20.30
CA SER A 47 -22.64 10.03 19.69
C SER A 47 -22.65 8.51 19.48
N LYS A 48 -23.82 7.89 19.23
CA LYS A 48 -23.98 6.44 18.96
C LYS A 48 -23.29 5.97 17.66
N ASP A 49 -22.12 6.50 17.37
CA ASP A 49 -21.23 6.23 16.28
C ASP A 49 -20.48 4.95 16.60
N TYR A 50 -20.96 3.87 15.98
CA TYR A 50 -20.17 2.68 15.75
C TYR A 50 -19.51 2.12 17.02
N GLY A 51 -20.25 2.05 18.13
CA GLY A 51 -19.87 1.36 19.37
C GLY A 51 -18.58 1.86 20.02
N ILE A 52 -18.52 3.16 20.34
CA ILE A 52 -17.66 3.75 21.37
C ILE A 52 -18.59 4.62 22.24
N ASP A 53 -18.50 4.50 23.57
CA ASP A 53 -19.44 5.14 24.48
C ASP A 53 -18.88 6.44 25.11
N ARG A 54 -17.57 6.52 25.33
CA ARG A 54 -16.91 7.71 25.90
C ARG A 54 -15.58 8.01 25.20
N GLU A 55 -15.24 9.28 25.18
CA GLU A 55 -13.87 9.77 24.99
C GLU A 55 -13.39 10.39 26.30
N VAL A 56 -12.15 10.11 26.69
CA VAL A 56 -11.55 10.63 27.92
C VAL A 56 -10.21 11.26 27.60
N GLU A 57 -10.01 12.49 28.08
CA GLU A 57 -8.77 13.26 27.95
C GLU A 57 -8.20 13.56 29.34
N ILE A 58 -6.91 13.28 29.52
CA ILE A 58 -6.22 13.49 30.81
C ILE A 58 -5.65 14.91 30.87
N PHE A 59 -5.96 15.63 31.96
CA PHE A 59 -5.29 16.88 32.32
C PHE A 59 -4.37 16.65 33.51
N ASP A 60 -3.27 17.39 33.57
CA ASP A 60 -2.36 17.33 34.72
C ASP A 60 -2.99 17.95 35.97
N VAL A 61 -2.26 17.88 37.10
CA VAL A 61 -2.71 18.43 38.39
C VAL A 61 -2.86 19.96 38.39
N GLU A 62 -2.27 20.66 37.43
CA GLU A 62 -2.36 22.11 37.26
C GLU A 62 -3.50 22.49 36.29
N GLY A 63 -4.16 21.51 35.67
CA GLY A 63 -5.26 21.71 34.73
C GLY A 63 -4.82 21.97 33.31
N HIS A 64 -3.59 21.61 32.93
CA HIS A 64 -3.12 21.68 31.54
C HIS A 64 -3.46 20.38 30.78
N PRO A 65 -3.86 20.47 29.50
CA PRO A 65 -4.11 19.28 28.69
C PRO A 65 -2.81 18.52 28.44
N THR A 66 -2.79 17.22 28.71
CA THR A 66 -1.61 16.36 28.47
C THR A 66 -1.55 15.83 27.04
N GLY A 67 -2.67 15.89 26.30
CA GLY A 67 -2.85 15.24 25.00
C GLY A 67 -3.01 13.71 25.07
N LEU A 68 -3.06 13.12 26.27
CA LEU A 68 -3.35 11.69 26.44
C LEU A 68 -4.86 11.48 26.36
N ILE A 69 -5.29 10.84 25.27
CA ILE A 69 -6.71 10.56 24.98
C ILE A 69 -6.92 9.05 24.87
N PHE A 70 -8.06 8.56 25.32
CA PHE A 70 -8.49 7.20 25.04
C PHE A 70 -10.01 7.11 24.85
N TYR A 71 -10.43 6.09 24.12
CA TYR A 71 -11.83 5.77 23.91
C TYR A 71 -12.28 4.64 24.81
N VAL A 72 -13.55 4.64 25.19
CA VAL A 72 -14.13 3.66 26.12
C VAL A 72 -15.31 2.98 25.46
N GLN A 73 -15.29 1.65 25.44
CA GLN A 73 -16.46 0.83 25.20
C GLN A 73 -16.92 0.22 26.53
N LEU A 74 -18.12 0.60 26.98
CA LEU A 74 -18.78 0.09 28.17
C LEU A 74 -19.64 -1.13 27.83
N LYS A 75 -19.61 -2.14 28.71
CA LYS A 75 -20.51 -3.29 28.69
C LYS A 75 -20.94 -3.61 30.11
N ALA A 76 -22.21 -3.99 30.29
CA ALA A 76 -22.77 -4.27 31.60
C ALA A 76 -23.39 -5.66 31.70
N THR A 77 -23.42 -6.23 32.91
CA THR A 77 -24.12 -7.48 33.21
C THR A 77 -24.71 -7.48 34.62
N GLU A 78 -25.82 -8.18 34.77
CA GLU A 78 -26.42 -8.50 36.06
C GLU A 78 -26.29 -9.98 36.43
N SER A 79 -25.60 -10.76 35.59
CA SER A 79 -25.34 -12.17 35.87
C SER A 79 -24.51 -12.31 37.14
N LYS A 80 -24.91 -13.26 38.00
CA LYS A 80 -24.18 -13.60 39.23
C LYS A 80 -23.09 -14.65 39.01
N THR A 81 -22.98 -15.19 37.79
CA THR A 81 -21.98 -16.21 37.46
C THR A 81 -20.65 -15.55 37.08
N ASP A 82 -19.57 -16.02 37.69
CA ASP A 82 -18.21 -15.52 37.42
C ASP A 82 -17.87 -15.55 35.93
N TYR A 83 -18.22 -16.64 35.22
CA TYR A 83 -18.01 -16.73 33.77
C TYR A 83 -18.62 -15.57 32.99
N ASN A 84 -19.88 -15.20 33.22
CA ASN A 84 -20.55 -14.11 32.48
C ASN A 84 -20.10 -12.72 32.93
N ILE A 85 -19.56 -12.61 34.14
CA ILE A 85 -18.95 -11.39 34.67
C ILE A 85 -17.60 -11.17 33.98
N LYS A 86 -16.77 -12.21 33.91
CA LYS A 86 -15.39 -12.16 33.41
C LYS A 86 -15.24 -12.35 31.91
N ASN A 87 -16.32 -12.59 31.17
CA ASN A 87 -16.27 -12.79 29.74
C ASN A 87 -17.34 -11.95 29.03
N VAL A 88 -16.95 -11.31 27.93
CA VAL A 88 -17.88 -10.65 27.00
C VAL A 88 -17.48 -11.02 25.57
N SER A 89 -18.46 -11.25 24.71
CA SER A 89 -18.23 -11.60 23.32
C SER A 89 -18.46 -10.38 22.43
N PHE A 90 -17.55 -10.19 21.48
CA PHE A 90 -17.68 -9.26 20.36
C PHE A 90 -17.60 -10.05 19.05
N ASP A 91 -18.10 -9.48 17.96
CA ASP A 91 -17.75 -9.94 16.62
C ASP A 91 -16.30 -9.55 16.32
N ASP A 92 -15.58 -10.36 15.53
CA ASP A 92 -14.17 -10.17 15.22
C ASP A 92 -13.85 -8.79 14.60
N TYR A 93 -14.64 -8.38 13.60
CA TYR A 93 -14.51 -7.10 12.93
C TYR A 93 -14.61 -5.92 13.89
N LYS A 94 -15.32 -6.11 15.03
CA LYS A 94 -15.51 -5.05 16.02
C LYS A 94 -14.24 -4.78 16.81
N ILE A 95 -13.52 -5.84 17.18
CA ILE A 95 -12.22 -5.73 17.84
C ILE A 95 -11.17 -5.17 16.87
N GLU A 96 -11.19 -5.61 15.61
CA GLU A 96 -10.30 -5.06 14.58
C GLU A 96 -10.58 -3.57 14.32
N GLN A 97 -11.85 -3.15 14.33
CA GLN A 97 -12.21 -1.72 14.30
C GLN A 97 -11.57 -0.98 15.49
N PHE A 98 -11.69 -1.50 16.71
CA PHE A 98 -11.10 -0.84 17.89
C PHE A 98 -9.58 -0.69 17.79
N ARG A 99 -8.90 -1.70 17.22
CA ARG A 99 -7.44 -1.71 17.02
C ARG A 99 -6.97 -0.78 15.91
N SER A 100 -7.84 -0.53 14.93
CA SER A 100 -7.55 0.35 13.80
C SER A 100 -7.51 1.83 14.17
N TYR A 101 -8.14 2.22 15.28
CA TYR A 101 -8.12 3.61 15.73
C TYR A 101 -6.71 4.05 16.15
N ALA A 102 -6.36 5.30 15.80
CA ALA A 102 -5.14 5.93 16.29
C ALA A 102 -5.17 6.18 17.81
N ILE A 103 -6.38 6.31 18.37
CA ILE A 103 -6.64 6.47 19.81
C ILE A 103 -6.92 5.10 20.42
N PRO A 104 -6.23 4.71 21.51
CA PRO A 104 -6.43 3.40 22.12
C PRO A 104 -7.83 3.26 22.72
N VAL A 105 -8.42 2.08 22.55
CA VAL A 105 -9.75 1.75 23.10
C VAL A 105 -9.61 0.87 24.33
N ILE A 106 -10.18 1.31 25.45
CA ILE A 106 -10.38 0.50 26.65
C ILE A 106 -11.80 -0.11 26.63
N ILE A 107 -11.88 -1.40 26.92
CA ILE A 107 -13.13 -2.13 27.08
C ILE A 107 -13.38 -2.29 28.56
N VAL A 108 -14.52 -1.80 29.04
CA VAL A 108 -14.90 -1.84 30.46
C VAL A 108 -16.13 -2.72 30.63
N ARG A 109 -16.05 -3.64 31.59
CA ARG A 109 -17.12 -4.58 31.94
C ARG A 109 -17.62 -4.31 33.36
N TYR A 110 -18.78 -3.69 33.46
CA TYR A 110 -19.47 -3.46 34.73
C TYR A 110 -20.34 -4.66 35.13
N SER A 111 -20.18 -5.10 36.38
CA SER A 111 -20.94 -6.15 37.05
C SER A 111 -21.86 -5.52 38.08
N HIS A 112 -23.16 -5.49 37.81
CA HIS A 112 -24.14 -4.91 38.73
C HIS A 112 -24.27 -5.75 40.01
N SER A 113 -24.15 -7.08 39.91
CA SER A 113 -24.26 -7.98 41.06
C SER A 113 -23.11 -7.82 42.06
N GLU A 114 -21.92 -7.46 41.58
CA GLU A 114 -20.74 -7.25 42.43
C GLU A 114 -20.48 -5.77 42.74
N ASN A 115 -21.16 -4.88 42.01
CA ASN A 115 -20.89 -3.45 41.98
C ASN A 115 -19.41 -3.13 41.71
N LYS A 116 -18.84 -3.78 40.69
CA LYS A 116 -17.45 -3.62 40.25
C LYS A 116 -17.39 -3.43 38.75
N ALA A 117 -16.39 -2.69 38.28
CA ALA A 117 -16.03 -2.64 36.87
C ALA A 117 -14.65 -3.24 36.65
N TYR A 118 -14.51 -3.99 35.56
CA TYR A 118 -13.24 -4.54 35.10
C TYR A 118 -12.84 -3.88 33.80
N TYR A 119 -11.55 -3.82 33.47
CA TYR A 119 -11.09 -3.23 32.21
C TYR A 119 -10.04 -4.07 31.50
N THR A 120 -9.94 -3.89 30.19
CA THR A 120 -8.82 -4.33 29.37
C THR A 120 -8.68 -3.43 28.15
N TRP A 121 -7.48 -3.34 27.57
CA TRP A 121 -7.28 -2.66 26.30
C TRP A 121 -7.70 -3.56 25.15
N ALA A 122 -8.30 -3.00 24.10
CA ALA A 122 -8.64 -3.73 22.88
C ALA A 122 -7.38 -4.30 22.17
N ASN A 123 -6.22 -3.69 22.40
CA ASN A 123 -4.95 -4.15 21.85
C ASN A 123 -4.27 -5.23 22.72
N ASP A 124 -4.75 -5.50 23.93
CA ASP A 124 -4.18 -6.55 24.78
C ASP A 124 -4.57 -7.95 24.29
N ASN A 125 -3.69 -8.56 23.51
CA ASN A 125 -3.86 -9.92 22.97
C ASN A 125 -4.03 -10.99 24.05
N SER A 126 -3.47 -10.82 25.25
CA SER A 126 -3.58 -11.83 26.29
C SER A 126 -5.01 -12.02 26.78
N SER A 127 -5.83 -10.96 26.69
CA SER A 127 -7.22 -10.92 27.13
C SER A 127 -8.21 -11.37 26.05
N LEU A 128 -7.75 -11.68 24.84
CA LEU A 128 -8.62 -12.02 23.70
C LEU A 128 -8.52 -13.50 23.35
N LYS A 129 -9.67 -14.15 23.22
CA LYS A 129 -9.77 -15.52 22.70
C LYS A 129 -10.64 -15.55 21.45
N LEU A 130 -10.01 -15.83 20.32
CA LEU A 130 -10.70 -16.07 19.05
C LEU A 130 -11.53 -17.37 19.13
N ASN A 131 -12.77 -17.29 18.68
CA ASN A 131 -13.71 -18.41 18.59
C ASN A 131 -14.58 -18.24 17.34
N SER A 132 -14.13 -18.81 16.21
CA SER A 132 -14.75 -18.58 14.91
C SER A 132 -14.84 -17.08 14.62
N ASN A 133 -16.01 -16.54 14.25
CA ASN A 133 -16.19 -15.11 13.92
C ASN A 133 -16.40 -14.21 15.16
N LYS A 134 -16.17 -14.75 16.37
CA LYS A 134 -16.34 -14.02 17.62
C LYS A 134 -15.06 -13.98 18.43
N VAL A 135 -14.82 -12.86 19.09
CA VAL A 135 -13.73 -12.68 20.04
C VAL A 135 -14.31 -12.60 21.44
N ILE A 136 -13.88 -13.50 22.32
CA ILE A 136 -14.19 -13.45 23.75
C ILE A 136 -13.13 -12.60 24.43
N VAL A 137 -13.54 -11.46 24.96
CA VAL A 137 -12.73 -10.59 25.81
C VAL A 137 -12.88 -11.07 27.26
N LYS A 138 -11.75 -11.38 27.89
CA LYS A 138 -11.67 -11.89 29.25
C LYS A 138 -11.21 -10.81 30.23
N PHE A 139 -11.69 -10.87 31.46
CA PHE A 139 -11.32 -9.96 32.54
C PHE A 139 -10.78 -10.73 33.75
N THR A 140 -9.91 -10.09 34.54
CA THR A 140 -9.26 -10.68 35.72
C THR A 140 -9.45 -9.79 36.95
N GLU A 141 -9.27 -10.34 38.14
CA GLU A 141 -9.31 -9.55 39.39
C GLU A 141 -8.18 -8.53 39.51
N ASN A 142 -7.11 -8.68 38.71
CA ASN A 142 -5.99 -7.73 38.69
C ASN A 142 -6.29 -6.44 37.93
N ARG A 143 -7.44 -6.37 37.25
CA ARG A 143 -7.85 -5.24 36.40
C ARG A 143 -9.23 -4.72 36.78
N ILE A 144 -9.47 -4.61 38.09
CA ILE A 144 -10.61 -3.87 38.61
C ILE A 144 -10.35 -2.38 38.40
N LEU A 145 -11.32 -1.65 37.86
CA LEU A 145 -11.24 -0.21 37.73
C LEU A 145 -11.41 0.42 39.12
N ASP A 146 -10.36 1.09 39.59
CA ASP A 146 -10.21 1.74 40.90
C ASP A 146 -9.13 2.84 40.84
N LEU A 147 -8.89 3.54 41.96
CA LEU A 147 -7.90 4.62 42.02
C LEU A 147 -6.47 4.18 41.70
N ILE A 148 -6.09 2.93 42.01
CA ILE A 148 -4.74 2.41 41.73
C ILE A 148 -4.58 2.14 40.23
N THR A 149 -5.60 1.58 39.61
CA THR A 149 -5.59 1.23 38.18
C THR A 149 -5.75 2.43 37.26
N ILE A 150 -6.33 3.54 37.73
CA ILE A 150 -6.32 4.83 37.03
C ILE A 150 -4.88 5.30 36.74
N PHE A 151 -3.98 5.20 37.73
CA PHE A 151 -2.56 5.51 37.51
C PHE A 151 -1.92 4.58 36.47
N ASN A 152 -2.33 3.30 36.44
CA ASN A 152 -1.84 2.34 35.44
C ASN A 152 -2.34 2.68 34.03
N ILE A 153 -3.57 3.22 33.90
CA ILE A 153 -4.13 3.68 32.63
C ILE A 153 -3.32 4.87 32.09
N GLU A 154 -3.08 5.89 32.91
CA GLU A 154 -2.26 7.05 32.52
C GLU A 154 -0.86 6.61 32.09
N SER A 155 -0.21 5.79 32.92
CA SER A 155 1.11 5.23 32.62
C SER A 155 1.11 4.44 31.31
N TYR A 156 0.07 3.64 31.05
CA TYR A 156 -0.08 2.91 29.79
C TYR A 156 -0.16 3.87 28.60
N LEU A 157 -0.97 4.92 28.67
CA LEU A 157 -1.13 5.89 27.60
C LEU A 157 0.18 6.60 27.27
N ILE A 158 0.94 7.03 28.29
CA ILE A 158 2.27 7.62 28.10
C ILE A 158 3.16 6.66 27.29
N ARG A 159 3.19 5.36 27.64
CA ARG A 159 3.98 4.37 26.90
C ARG A 159 3.45 4.14 25.50
N PHE A 160 2.14 3.98 25.33
CA PHE A 160 1.46 3.80 24.05
C PHE A 160 1.83 4.91 23.07
N TYR A 161 1.65 6.18 23.47
CA TYR A 161 1.92 7.33 22.63
C TYR A 161 3.42 7.51 22.35
N ARG A 162 4.29 7.22 23.33
CA ARG A 162 5.74 7.22 23.09
C ARG A 162 6.12 6.23 21.99
N ILE A 163 5.62 5.00 22.05
CA ILE A 163 5.90 3.98 21.04
C ILE A 163 5.30 4.34 19.69
N LYS A 164 4.04 4.80 19.64
CA LYS A 164 3.39 5.24 18.40
C LYS A 164 4.12 6.41 17.73
N ASN A 165 4.70 7.32 18.50
CA ASN A 165 5.52 8.42 18.00
C ASN A 165 6.99 8.01 17.74
N GLY A 166 7.33 6.72 17.83
CA GLY A 166 8.66 6.22 17.52
C GLY A 166 9.72 6.55 18.58
N PHE A 167 9.36 6.90 19.81
CA PHE A 167 10.32 7.11 20.89
C PHE A 167 10.74 5.77 21.51
N ILE A 168 11.83 5.20 20.99
CA ILE A 168 12.44 3.99 21.52
C ILE A 168 13.96 4.13 21.54
N ASN A 169 14.59 3.75 22.64
CA ASN A 169 16.04 3.77 22.81
C ASN A 169 16.47 2.53 23.60
N TYR A 170 17.65 2.01 23.26
CA TYR A 170 18.29 0.99 24.08
C TYR A 170 18.92 1.59 25.35
N PRO A 171 19.00 0.82 26.45
CA PRO A 171 18.34 -0.47 26.67
C PRO A 171 16.84 -0.33 26.97
N LEU A 172 16.03 -1.29 26.52
CA LEU A 172 14.58 -1.33 26.74
C LEU A 172 14.23 -1.88 28.11
N ASN A 173 13.35 -1.18 28.83
CA ASN A 173 12.82 -1.64 30.10
C ASN A 173 11.89 -2.84 29.89
N ILE A 174 12.38 -4.03 30.21
CA ILE A 174 11.68 -5.30 30.01
C ILE A 174 11.13 -5.88 31.32
N LEU A 175 9.84 -6.19 31.34
CA LEU A 175 9.19 -6.94 32.41
C LEU A 175 8.95 -8.39 31.98
N ILE A 176 9.29 -9.34 32.84
CA ILE A 176 8.98 -10.76 32.62
C ILE A 176 7.81 -11.16 33.51
N LYS A 177 6.69 -11.59 32.91
CA LYS A 177 5.47 -11.97 33.63
C LYS A 177 4.86 -13.26 33.09
N ASP A 178 4.05 -13.92 33.92
CA ASP A 178 3.17 -14.98 33.42
C ASP A 178 1.98 -14.34 32.71
N SER A 179 1.41 -15.02 31.72
CA SER A 179 0.11 -14.69 31.15
C SER A 179 -0.94 -14.70 32.26
N GLU A 180 -1.77 -13.64 32.32
CA GLU A 180 -2.81 -13.51 33.36
C GLU A 180 -3.85 -14.63 33.32
N PHE A 181 -3.96 -15.34 32.19
CA PHE A 181 -4.91 -16.42 31.97
C PHE A 181 -4.26 -17.81 31.94
N SER A 182 -2.95 -17.91 32.12
CA SER A 182 -2.26 -19.20 32.22
C SER A 182 -2.71 -19.92 33.49
N LYS A 183 -2.98 -21.23 33.37
CA LYS A 183 -3.32 -22.06 34.55
C LYS A 183 -2.08 -22.49 35.32
N ILE A 184 -0.89 -22.30 34.76
CA ILE A 184 0.38 -22.82 35.28
C ILE A 184 1.34 -21.65 35.50
N LYS A 185 1.90 -21.55 36.71
CA LYS A 185 2.96 -20.57 37.01
C LYS A 185 4.30 -21.07 36.48
N SER A 186 4.87 -20.35 35.52
CA SER A 186 6.07 -20.77 34.78
C SER A 186 7.36 -20.22 35.40
N THR A 187 7.54 -20.39 36.71
CA THR A 187 8.68 -19.80 37.46
C THR A 187 10.04 -20.16 36.87
N ARG A 188 10.23 -21.42 36.45
CA ARG A 188 11.48 -21.90 35.86
C ARG A 188 11.75 -21.26 34.49
N VAL A 189 10.73 -21.16 33.64
CA VAL A 189 10.82 -20.50 32.32
C VAL A 189 11.16 -19.02 32.50
N LYS A 190 10.49 -18.32 33.42
CA LYS A 190 10.81 -16.92 33.73
C LYS A 190 12.25 -16.74 34.22
N PHE A 191 12.75 -17.65 35.06
CA PHE A 191 14.15 -17.60 35.51
C PHE A 191 15.13 -17.83 34.35
N TYR A 192 14.83 -18.78 33.46
CA TYR A 192 15.61 -19.05 32.26
C TYR A 192 15.73 -17.81 31.36
N PHE A 193 14.61 -17.19 30.98
CA PHE A 193 14.63 -15.97 30.16
C PHE A 193 15.23 -14.77 30.90
N LYS A 194 15.10 -14.70 32.22
CA LYS A 194 15.78 -13.68 33.01
C LYS A 194 17.30 -13.80 32.90
N LYS A 195 17.84 -15.03 32.86
CA LYS A 195 19.27 -15.28 32.64
C LYS A 195 19.70 -14.84 31.24
N ILE A 196 18.96 -15.23 30.20
CA ILE A 196 19.20 -14.79 28.82
C ILE A 196 19.22 -13.26 28.73
N ILE A 197 18.16 -12.60 29.20
CA ILE A 197 18.00 -11.15 29.12
C ILE A 197 19.16 -10.39 29.79
N ASN A 198 19.69 -10.90 30.91
CA ASN A 198 20.83 -10.29 31.59
C ASN A 198 22.12 -10.31 30.75
N ASN A 199 22.29 -11.28 29.85
CA ASN A 199 23.46 -11.34 28.97
C ASN A 199 23.42 -10.27 27.87
N TYR A 200 22.25 -9.70 27.58
CA TYR A 200 22.03 -8.71 26.53
C TYR A 200 21.68 -7.32 27.10
N SER A 201 22.45 -6.89 28.10
CA SER A 201 22.24 -5.61 28.80
C SER A 201 22.34 -4.35 27.92
N GLN A 202 22.97 -4.48 26.75
CA GLN A 202 22.97 -3.43 25.72
C GLN A 202 21.58 -3.20 25.12
N TYR A 203 20.73 -4.23 25.06
CA TYR A 203 19.37 -4.15 24.49
C TYR A 203 18.29 -4.08 25.57
N PHE A 204 18.53 -4.67 26.74
CA PHE A 204 17.51 -4.84 27.77
C PHE A 204 17.94 -4.34 29.14
N LYS A 205 16.96 -3.81 29.88
CA LYS A 205 17.05 -3.48 31.30
C LYS A 205 15.86 -4.09 32.02
N ILE A 206 16.10 -5.03 32.93
CA ILE A 206 15.00 -5.68 33.65
C ILE A 206 14.30 -4.66 34.55
N GLU A 207 12.98 -4.56 34.39
CA GLU A 207 12.09 -3.71 35.17
C GLU A 207 11.09 -4.60 35.95
N ARG A 208 10.77 -4.19 37.17
CA ARG A 208 9.78 -4.87 38.03
C ARG A 208 8.43 -4.16 38.00
N ASP A 209 8.44 -2.87 37.70
CA ASP A 209 7.25 -2.04 37.63
C ASP A 209 6.65 -2.05 36.20
N ILE A 210 5.45 -2.63 36.06
CA ILE A 210 4.70 -2.66 34.80
C ILE A 210 4.53 -1.25 34.20
N ASN A 211 4.43 -0.22 35.05
CA ASN A 211 4.20 1.14 34.60
C ASN A 211 5.42 1.77 33.92
N LYS A 212 6.61 1.24 34.18
CA LYS A 212 7.89 1.71 33.62
C LYS A 212 8.42 0.83 32.48
N SER A 213 7.75 -0.30 32.23
CA SER A 213 8.14 -1.28 31.23
C SER A 213 7.46 -1.02 29.90
N CYS A 214 8.25 -0.66 28.88
CA CYS A 214 7.77 -0.52 27.51
C CYS A 214 7.68 -1.88 26.80
N LEU A 215 8.49 -2.86 27.22
CA LEU A 215 8.59 -4.18 26.61
C LEU A 215 8.23 -5.27 27.63
N GLN A 216 7.38 -6.22 27.28
CA GLN A 216 6.95 -7.28 28.18
C GLN A 216 7.22 -8.64 27.54
N LEU A 217 7.91 -9.52 28.26
CA LEU A 217 8.00 -10.94 27.94
C LEU A 217 6.93 -11.67 28.74
N VAL A 218 5.91 -12.12 28.04
CA VAL A 218 4.75 -12.81 28.62
C VAL A 218 4.90 -14.31 28.37
N VAL A 219 5.05 -15.07 29.46
CA VAL A 219 5.14 -16.53 29.42
C VAL A 219 3.74 -17.13 29.53
N ASP A 220 3.32 -17.83 28.48
CA ASP A 220 2.07 -18.60 28.42
C ASP A 220 2.37 -20.11 28.41
N GLU A 221 1.36 -20.97 28.41
CA GLU A 221 1.54 -22.43 28.61
C GLU A 221 2.51 -23.09 27.60
N SER A 222 2.49 -22.66 26.33
CA SER A 222 3.35 -23.22 25.26
C SER A 222 3.97 -22.15 24.35
N LYS A 223 3.82 -20.87 24.70
CA LYS A 223 4.23 -19.73 23.88
C LYS A 223 4.82 -18.62 24.73
N ILE A 224 5.74 -17.88 24.15
CA ILE A 224 6.26 -16.64 24.71
C ILE A 224 5.88 -15.51 23.76
N TYR A 225 5.32 -14.45 24.33
CA TYR A 225 5.00 -13.23 23.61
C TYR A 225 5.96 -12.13 24.03
N LEU A 226 6.49 -11.43 23.05
CA LEU A 226 7.20 -10.18 23.24
C LEU A 226 6.27 -9.04 22.84
N SER A 227 5.73 -8.34 23.84
CA SER A 227 4.77 -7.24 23.65
C SER A 227 5.44 -5.89 23.88
N LEU A 228 5.40 -5.00 22.89
CA LEU A 228 5.83 -3.62 23.02
C LEU A 228 4.59 -2.74 23.26
N SER A 229 4.38 -2.42 24.54
CA SER A 229 3.26 -1.60 25.05
C SER A 229 1.88 -2.07 24.60
N ASP A 230 1.72 -3.37 24.37
CA ASP A 230 0.50 -4.02 23.87
C ASP A 230 0.02 -3.46 22.53
N VAL A 231 0.91 -2.88 21.74
CA VAL A 231 0.60 -2.37 20.39
C VAL A 231 1.20 -3.27 19.32
N TYR A 232 2.46 -3.63 19.51
CA TYR A 232 3.25 -4.43 18.60
C TYR A 232 3.71 -5.68 19.31
N PHE A 233 3.69 -6.80 18.61
CA PHE A 233 3.99 -8.08 19.23
C PHE A 233 4.64 -9.04 18.26
N SER A 234 5.46 -9.91 18.83
CA SER A 234 5.97 -11.13 18.19
C SER A 234 5.87 -12.27 19.20
N SER A 235 5.93 -13.51 18.71
CA SER A 235 5.83 -14.68 19.58
C SER A 235 6.56 -15.87 19.00
N PHE A 236 6.99 -16.76 19.88
CA PHE A 236 7.52 -18.06 19.51
C PHE A 236 6.99 -19.14 20.45
N SER A 237 6.95 -20.38 19.95
CA SER A 237 6.53 -21.54 20.73
C SER A 237 7.73 -22.11 21.49
N TYR A 238 7.47 -22.77 22.62
CA TYR A 238 8.51 -23.46 23.38
C TYR A 238 7.97 -24.75 23.99
N GLU A 239 8.85 -25.73 24.22
CA GLU A 239 8.57 -26.89 25.05
C GLU A 239 9.41 -26.85 26.33
N PHE A 240 8.80 -27.12 27.48
CA PHE A 240 9.50 -27.00 28.76
C PHE A 240 10.69 -27.95 28.89
N GLN A 241 10.58 -29.17 28.35
CA GLN A 241 11.67 -30.15 28.38
C GLN A 241 12.81 -29.71 27.45
N ALA A 242 12.47 -29.22 26.26
CA ALA A 242 13.43 -28.68 25.30
C ALA A 242 14.19 -27.46 25.87
N LEU A 243 13.53 -26.56 26.61
CA LEU A 243 14.22 -25.44 27.30
C LEU A 243 15.34 -25.86 28.25
N ILE A 244 15.28 -27.07 28.81
CA ILE A 244 16.29 -27.60 29.72
C ILE A 244 17.42 -28.31 28.95
N GLU A 245 17.11 -28.86 27.78
CA GLU A 245 18.01 -29.68 26.96
C GLU A 245 18.72 -28.88 25.85
N GLU A 246 18.09 -27.82 25.34
CA GLU A 246 18.59 -26.95 24.27
C GLU A 246 19.55 -25.87 24.78
N ASN A 247 20.44 -25.42 23.88
CA ASN A 247 21.46 -24.40 24.18
C ASN A 247 20.79 -23.03 24.44
N GLU A 248 21.21 -22.33 25.50
CA GLU A 248 20.76 -20.96 25.83
C GLU A 248 20.92 -19.98 24.67
N GLU A 249 21.90 -20.23 23.80
CA GLU A 249 22.14 -19.49 22.56
C GLU A 249 20.93 -19.50 21.61
N TYR A 250 20.30 -20.66 21.40
CA TYR A 250 19.16 -20.80 20.49
C TYR A 250 17.96 -19.90 20.88
N TYR A 251 17.56 -19.95 22.15
CA TYR A 251 16.47 -19.10 22.65
C TYR A 251 16.86 -17.64 22.81
N SER A 252 18.17 -17.34 22.94
CA SER A 252 18.66 -15.97 22.90
C SER A 252 18.46 -15.38 21.50
N ASP A 253 18.83 -16.12 20.46
CA ASP A 253 18.69 -15.68 19.08
C ASP A 253 17.23 -15.54 18.66
N ILE A 254 16.36 -16.47 19.08
CA ILE A 254 14.91 -16.36 18.85
C ILE A 254 14.34 -15.11 19.54
N LEU A 255 14.72 -14.84 20.79
CA LEU A 255 14.25 -13.66 21.52
C LEU A 255 14.66 -12.36 20.81
N LEU A 256 15.91 -12.30 20.34
CA LEU A 256 16.42 -11.15 19.60
C LEU A 256 15.75 -11.01 18.23
N ALA A 257 15.46 -12.13 17.54
CA ALA A 257 14.72 -12.13 16.29
C ALA A 257 13.30 -11.57 16.49
N CYS A 258 12.62 -12.01 17.56
CA CYS A 258 11.34 -11.46 17.98
C CYS A 258 11.41 -9.95 18.28
N LEU A 259 12.47 -9.47 18.91
CA LEU A 259 12.68 -8.04 19.15
C LEU A 259 12.89 -7.28 17.83
N SER A 260 13.71 -7.81 16.91
CA SER A 260 13.96 -7.18 15.61
C SER A 260 12.67 -7.02 14.80
N ILE A 261 11.80 -8.04 14.77
CA ILE A 261 10.47 -7.95 14.13
C ILE A 261 9.63 -6.81 14.73
N VAL A 262 9.59 -6.71 16.06
CA VAL A 262 8.83 -5.65 16.74
C VAL A 262 9.39 -4.27 16.40
N LEU A 263 10.71 -4.13 16.25
CA LEU A 263 11.34 -2.88 15.83
C LEU A 263 11.02 -2.51 14.38
N PHE A 264 10.96 -3.49 13.47
CA PHE A 264 10.50 -3.26 12.10
C PHE A 264 9.05 -2.79 12.04
N GLN A 265 8.15 -3.38 12.86
CA GLN A 265 6.74 -2.98 12.92
C GLN A 265 6.52 -1.51 13.36
N ILE A 266 7.49 -0.91 14.07
CA ILE A 266 7.46 0.51 14.46
C ILE A 266 8.33 1.41 13.57
N ASN A 267 8.72 0.92 12.38
CA ASN A 267 9.57 1.63 11.41
C ASN A 267 10.94 2.05 11.99
N LYS A 268 11.50 1.27 12.92
CA LYS A 268 12.86 1.46 13.45
C LYS A 268 13.85 0.56 12.72
N ASN A 269 13.85 0.68 11.40
CA ASN A 269 14.55 -0.22 10.49
C ASN A 269 16.05 -0.31 10.78
N GLU A 270 16.71 0.82 11.08
CA GLU A 270 18.15 0.83 11.39
C GLU A 270 18.46 0.09 12.70
N LEU A 271 17.68 0.32 13.77
CA LEU A 271 17.85 -0.39 15.05
C LEU A 271 17.59 -1.89 14.90
N ALA A 272 16.55 -2.25 14.13
CA ALA A 272 16.17 -3.62 13.85
C ALA A 272 17.26 -4.35 13.06
N TYR A 273 17.78 -3.72 12.00
CA TYR A 273 18.81 -4.27 11.13
C TYR A 273 20.16 -4.40 11.85
N ASN A 274 20.57 -3.39 12.64
CA ASN A 274 21.80 -3.49 13.43
C ASN A 274 21.69 -4.62 14.46
N LEU A 275 20.55 -4.75 15.16
CA LEU A 275 20.33 -5.87 16.07
C LEU A 275 20.37 -7.23 15.35
N PHE A 276 19.78 -7.31 14.15
CA PHE A 276 19.83 -8.52 13.31
C PHE A 276 21.26 -8.91 12.93
N LYS A 277 22.05 -7.93 12.48
CA LYS A 277 23.43 -8.12 12.01
C LYS A 277 24.40 -8.41 13.16
N ASP A 278 24.36 -7.62 14.23
CA ASP A 278 25.30 -7.69 15.36
C ASP A 278 25.20 -9.02 16.11
N ASN A 279 24.03 -9.68 16.06
CA ASN A 279 23.78 -10.96 16.73
C ASN A 279 23.68 -12.13 15.74
N ASN A 280 24.10 -11.95 14.47
CA ASN A 280 24.11 -13.00 13.46
C ASN A 280 22.77 -13.77 13.33
N LEU A 281 21.63 -13.04 13.40
CA LEU A 281 20.28 -13.65 13.39
C LEU A 281 19.92 -14.28 12.03
N ILE A 282 20.83 -14.21 11.06
CA ILE A 282 20.75 -14.94 9.80
C ILE A 282 20.62 -16.46 10.02
N GLU A 283 21.25 -17.00 11.07
CA GLU A 283 21.16 -18.43 11.39
C GLU A 283 19.75 -18.81 11.88
N VAL A 284 19.03 -17.89 12.53
CA VAL A 284 17.63 -18.11 12.94
C VAL A 284 16.72 -18.24 11.72
N ILE A 285 16.87 -17.33 10.74
CA ILE A 285 16.02 -17.37 9.55
C ILE A 285 16.35 -18.53 8.60
N LYS A 286 17.61 -19.00 8.60
CA LYS A 286 18.01 -20.24 7.89
C LYS A 286 17.30 -21.47 8.40
N LEU A 287 17.08 -21.54 9.71
CA LEU A 287 16.47 -22.69 10.38
C LEU A 287 14.94 -22.58 10.47
N ASN A 288 14.36 -21.42 10.20
CA ASN A 288 12.94 -21.16 10.40
C ASN A 288 12.33 -20.28 9.31
N GLU A 289 11.59 -20.93 8.42
CA GLU A 289 10.88 -20.31 7.29
C GLU A 289 9.89 -19.22 7.72
N GLN A 290 9.22 -19.37 8.88
CA GLN A 290 8.27 -18.37 9.37
C GLN A 290 8.97 -17.06 9.71
N PHE A 291 10.14 -17.12 10.35
CA PHE A 291 10.93 -15.92 10.59
C PHE A 291 11.39 -15.31 9.27
N LEU A 292 11.87 -16.11 8.32
CA LEU A 292 12.28 -15.60 7.00
C LEU A 292 11.18 -14.79 6.33
N ILE A 293 9.94 -15.29 6.27
CA ILE A 293 8.80 -14.58 5.68
C ILE A 293 8.53 -13.24 6.39
N HIS A 294 8.68 -13.18 7.71
CA HIS A 294 8.50 -11.93 8.45
C HIS A 294 9.64 -10.93 8.24
N PHE A 295 10.88 -11.39 8.10
CA PHE A 295 12.04 -10.52 7.89
C PHE A 295 12.18 -10.04 6.44
N LEU A 296 11.76 -10.85 5.46
CA LEU A 296 12.05 -10.62 4.05
C LEU A 296 11.59 -9.24 3.53
N PRO A 297 10.34 -8.80 3.77
CA PRO A 297 9.90 -7.48 3.30
C PRO A 297 10.76 -6.36 3.86
N HIS A 298 11.11 -6.44 5.15
CA HIS A 298 11.88 -5.42 5.84
C HIS A 298 13.35 -5.38 5.42
N LEU A 299 13.95 -6.54 5.22
CA LEU A 299 15.31 -6.65 4.72
C LEU A 299 15.39 -6.09 3.29
N VAL A 300 14.48 -6.47 2.40
CA VAL A 300 14.51 -6.04 0.99
C VAL A 300 14.30 -4.54 0.82
N THR A 301 13.45 -3.91 1.63
CA THR A 301 13.20 -2.45 1.58
C THR A 301 14.26 -1.61 2.28
N TYR A 302 15.31 -2.22 2.82
CA TYR A 302 16.37 -1.50 3.51
C TYR A 302 17.31 -0.81 2.51
N ASP A 303 17.65 0.46 2.75
CA ASP A 303 18.48 1.29 1.86
C ASP A 303 19.82 0.65 1.47
N LYS A 304 20.30 -0.34 2.24
CA LYS A 304 21.52 -1.11 1.95
C LYS A 304 21.22 -2.46 1.31
N ILE A 305 20.54 -2.44 0.17
CA ILE A 305 20.13 -3.66 -0.55
C ILE A 305 21.30 -4.60 -0.89
N GLU A 306 22.51 -4.07 -1.07
CA GLU A 306 23.72 -4.87 -1.29
C GLU A 306 24.09 -5.77 -0.11
N GLU A 307 23.92 -5.27 1.13
CA GLU A 307 24.17 -6.07 2.33
C GLU A 307 23.07 -7.10 2.49
N VAL A 308 21.83 -6.72 2.16
CA VAL A 308 20.66 -7.60 2.21
C VAL A 308 20.81 -8.78 1.26
N PHE A 309 21.20 -8.57 0.00
CA PHE A 309 21.38 -9.69 -0.93
C PHE A 309 22.50 -10.66 -0.49
N LYS A 310 23.59 -10.16 0.12
CA LYS A 310 24.62 -11.02 0.72
C LYS A 310 24.07 -11.85 1.87
N VAL A 311 23.25 -11.24 2.71
CA VAL A 311 22.54 -11.95 3.79
C VAL A 311 21.62 -13.01 3.19
N LEU A 312 20.90 -12.71 2.12
CA LEU A 312 19.94 -13.63 1.49
C LEU A 312 20.56 -14.74 0.61
N ASP A 313 21.89 -14.79 0.43
CA ASP A 313 22.55 -15.80 -0.41
C ASP A 313 22.28 -17.24 0.06
N PHE A 314 22.00 -17.47 1.35
CA PHE A 314 21.65 -18.80 1.85
C PHE A 314 20.33 -19.33 1.29
N ILE A 315 19.46 -18.45 0.78
CA ILE A 315 18.15 -18.86 0.24
C ILE A 315 18.36 -19.85 -0.91
N PHE A 316 19.41 -19.68 -1.71
CA PHE A 316 19.75 -20.63 -2.78
C PHE A 316 20.05 -22.05 -2.26
N ASP A 317 20.48 -22.21 -1.00
CA ASP A 317 20.74 -23.53 -0.43
C ASP A 317 19.47 -24.22 0.10
N ILE A 318 18.46 -23.45 0.54
CA ILE A 318 17.23 -23.96 1.16
C ILE A 318 16.01 -23.98 0.23
N ASP A 319 15.94 -23.06 -0.72
CA ASP A 319 14.77 -22.80 -1.59
C ASP A 319 14.91 -23.51 -2.94
N LYS A 320 14.61 -24.81 -2.95
CA LYS A 320 14.88 -25.68 -4.11
C LYS A 320 13.95 -25.45 -5.30
N ASP A 321 12.77 -24.86 -5.09
CA ASP A 321 11.77 -24.57 -6.12
C ASP A 321 11.73 -23.09 -6.53
N ASN A 322 12.66 -22.29 -6.00
CA ASN A 322 12.82 -20.85 -6.20
C ASN A 322 11.66 -19.99 -5.65
N THR A 323 10.77 -20.52 -4.82
CA THR A 323 9.61 -19.78 -4.31
C THR A 323 10.02 -18.53 -3.54
N ILE A 324 10.94 -18.68 -2.58
CA ILE A 324 11.42 -17.57 -1.76
C ILE A 324 12.28 -16.61 -2.58
N GLN A 325 13.14 -17.12 -3.47
CA GLN A 325 13.95 -16.30 -4.39
C GLN A 325 13.06 -15.40 -5.26
N ASN A 326 11.94 -15.92 -5.74
CA ASN A 326 10.98 -15.14 -6.53
C ASN A 326 10.22 -14.13 -5.69
N LEU A 327 9.90 -14.45 -4.44
CA LEU A 327 9.31 -13.48 -3.51
C LEU A 327 10.26 -12.30 -3.27
N VAL A 328 11.56 -12.57 -3.05
CA VAL A 328 12.60 -11.52 -2.95
C VAL A 328 12.58 -10.64 -4.19
N LEU A 329 12.68 -11.23 -5.38
CA LEU A 329 12.68 -10.47 -6.64
C LEU A 329 11.41 -9.67 -6.84
N THR A 330 10.27 -10.23 -6.47
CA THR A 330 8.99 -9.53 -6.54
C THR A 330 9.00 -8.30 -5.65
N LEU A 331 9.44 -8.42 -4.40
CA LEU A 331 9.56 -7.32 -3.45
C LEU A 331 10.52 -6.22 -3.96
N VAL A 332 11.66 -6.63 -4.50
CA VAL A 332 12.69 -5.75 -5.08
C VAL A 332 12.18 -4.98 -6.29
N MET A 333 11.46 -5.64 -7.19
CA MET A 333 10.98 -5.06 -8.45
C MET A 333 9.84 -4.06 -8.27
N ILE A 334 9.16 -4.07 -7.12
CA ILE A 334 8.11 -3.09 -6.78
C ILE A 334 8.72 -1.72 -6.50
N ASP A 335 9.92 -1.69 -5.93
CA ASP A 335 10.57 -0.45 -5.54
C ASP A 335 11.28 0.16 -6.75
N GLU A 336 10.65 1.17 -7.35
CA GLU A 336 11.20 1.90 -8.49
C GLU A 336 12.59 2.47 -8.23
N LYS A 337 12.89 2.90 -6.98
CA LYS A 337 14.22 3.44 -6.64
C LYS A 337 15.26 2.35 -6.70
N ILE A 338 14.94 1.14 -6.24
CA ILE A 338 15.84 0.00 -6.33
C ILE A 338 16.07 -0.36 -7.81
N VAL A 339 15.01 -0.44 -8.61
CA VAL A 339 15.12 -0.75 -10.05
C VAL A 339 15.92 0.32 -10.80
N GLN A 340 15.75 1.60 -10.48
CA GLN A 340 16.40 2.70 -11.19
C GLN A 340 17.85 2.92 -10.75
N TYR A 341 18.14 2.85 -9.45
CA TYR A 341 19.44 3.26 -8.90
C TYR A 341 20.30 2.09 -8.40
N LYS A 342 19.74 0.87 -8.30
CA LYS A 342 20.40 -0.32 -7.75
C LYS A 342 20.22 -1.58 -8.62
N SER A 343 19.92 -1.40 -9.91
CA SER A 343 19.64 -2.51 -10.85
C SER A 343 20.75 -3.55 -10.94
N GLU A 344 22.02 -3.16 -10.77
CA GLU A 344 23.17 -4.06 -10.84
C GLU A 344 23.09 -5.21 -9.83
N TYR A 345 22.68 -4.92 -8.59
CA TYR A 345 22.53 -5.92 -7.54
C TYR A 345 21.35 -6.85 -7.81
N VAL A 346 20.27 -6.31 -8.37
CA VAL A 346 19.10 -7.09 -8.79
C VAL A 346 19.49 -8.06 -9.92
N ILE A 347 20.23 -7.58 -10.92
CA ILE A 347 20.73 -8.39 -12.03
C ILE A 347 21.68 -9.47 -11.52
N GLU A 348 22.58 -9.16 -10.59
CA GLU A 348 23.46 -10.15 -9.95
C GLU A 348 22.66 -11.25 -9.25
N PHE A 349 21.64 -10.88 -8.47
CA PHE A 349 20.77 -11.85 -7.78
C PHE A 349 20.02 -12.75 -8.78
N ILE A 350 19.48 -12.19 -9.87
CA ILE A 350 18.80 -13.00 -10.90
C ILE A 350 19.80 -13.94 -11.59
N HIS A 351 21.05 -13.51 -11.82
CA HIS A 351 22.08 -14.39 -12.37
C HIS A 351 22.44 -15.53 -11.41
N LYS A 352 22.50 -15.29 -10.10
CA LYS A 352 22.65 -16.35 -9.09
C LYS A 352 21.49 -17.35 -9.16
N GLN A 353 20.25 -16.86 -9.20
CA GLN A 353 19.04 -17.68 -9.39
C GLN A 353 19.09 -18.53 -10.67
N LEU A 354 19.51 -17.92 -11.79
CA LEU A 354 19.67 -18.61 -13.07
C LEU A 354 20.70 -19.74 -12.97
N ASN A 355 21.89 -19.44 -12.44
CA ASN A 355 22.97 -20.41 -12.28
C ASN A 355 22.57 -21.57 -11.37
N TYR A 356 21.86 -21.28 -10.27
CA TYR A 356 21.31 -22.29 -9.40
C TYR A 356 20.33 -23.20 -10.14
N SER A 357 19.35 -22.61 -10.83
CA SER A 357 18.33 -23.35 -11.60
C SER A 357 18.95 -24.23 -12.69
N ILE A 358 20.00 -23.75 -13.37
CA ILE A 358 20.78 -24.55 -14.33
C ILE A 358 21.45 -25.74 -13.62
N LYS A 359 22.12 -25.49 -12.48
CA LYS A 359 22.83 -26.52 -11.71
C LYS A 359 21.91 -27.67 -11.27
N ILE A 360 20.68 -27.36 -10.88
CA ILE A 360 19.68 -28.37 -10.46
C ILE A 360 18.80 -28.88 -11.61
N ASN A 361 19.06 -28.47 -12.86
CA ASN A 361 18.28 -28.81 -14.06
C ASN A 361 16.77 -28.45 -13.94
N TYR A 362 16.45 -27.35 -13.27
CA TYR A 362 15.07 -26.91 -13.06
C TYR A 362 14.62 -25.96 -14.17
N ALA A 363 14.03 -26.51 -15.23
CA ALA A 363 13.66 -25.77 -16.44
C ALA A 363 12.72 -24.58 -16.19
N ILE A 364 11.72 -24.74 -15.31
CA ILE A 364 10.78 -23.65 -14.97
C ILE A 364 11.52 -22.50 -14.29
N GLY A 365 12.41 -22.80 -13.32
CA GLY A 365 13.26 -21.82 -12.65
C GLY A 365 14.18 -21.07 -13.61
N ILE A 366 14.78 -21.76 -14.58
CA ILE A 366 15.59 -21.14 -15.64
C ILE A 366 14.73 -20.17 -16.48
N GLY A 367 13.53 -20.63 -16.90
CA GLY A 367 12.61 -19.81 -17.67
C GLY A 367 12.17 -18.55 -16.93
N LEU A 368 11.94 -18.66 -15.63
CA LEU A 368 11.55 -17.55 -14.77
C LEU A 368 12.68 -16.55 -14.54
N ALA A 369 13.90 -17.02 -14.31
CA ALA A 369 15.07 -16.14 -14.19
C ALA A 369 15.30 -15.33 -15.48
N TYR A 370 15.18 -15.96 -16.66
CA TYR A 370 15.22 -15.23 -17.93
C TYR A 370 14.07 -14.24 -18.09
N TYR A 371 12.86 -14.58 -17.65
CA TYR A 371 11.74 -13.63 -17.68
C TYR A 371 12.01 -12.39 -16.82
N ASN A 372 12.57 -12.58 -15.62
CA ASN A 372 12.96 -11.48 -14.72
C ASN A 372 14.11 -10.64 -15.30
N LEU A 373 15.08 -11.26 -15.99
CA LEU A 373 16.09 -10.53 -16.78
C LEU A 373 15.46 -9.70 -17.92
N GLY A 374 14.41 -10.23 -18.55
CA GLY A 374 13.62 -9.50 -19.53
C GLY A 374 12.97 -8.25 -18.94
N ASN A 375 12.34 -8.39 -17.77
CA ASN A 375 11.67 -7.29 -17.07
C ASN A 375 12.64 -6.18 -16.66
N ILE A 376 13.78 -6.52 -16.05
CA ILE A 376 14.75 -5.49 -15.64
C ILE A 376 15.36 -4.78 -16.85
N ASN A 377 15.65 -5.49 -17.95
CA ASN A 377 16.13 -4.86 -19.18
C ASN A 377 15.07 -3.97 -19.83
N ARG A 378 13.79 -4.33 -19.75
CA ARG A 378 12.68 -3.48 -20.20
C ARG A 378 12.66 -2.17 -19.40
N ASN A 379 12.75 -2.24 -18.08
CA ASN A 379 12.73 -1.07 -17.20
C ASN A 379 13.95 -0.16 -17.42
N LEU A 380 15.11 -0.73 -17.76
CA LEU A 380 16.33 0.01 -18.08
C LEU A 380 16.37 0.56 -19.53
N GLY A 381 15.32 0.35 -20.34
CA GLY A 381 15.30 0.78 -21.75
C GLY A 381 16.08 -0.11 -22.72
N ASN A 382 16.62 -1.24 -22.26
CA ASN A 382 17.37 -2.20 -23.07
C ASN A 382 16.42 -3.15 -23.83
N PHE A 383 15.56 -2.59 -24.70
CA PHE A 383 14.43 -3.32 -25.28
C PHE A 383 14.81 -4.56 -26.09
N LYS A 384 15.91 -4.51 -26.85
CA LYS A 384 16.39 -5.67 -27.62
C LYS A 384 16.79 -6.84 -26.71
N ASN A 385 17.59 -6.57 -25.68
CA ASN A 385 18.00 -7.58 -24.71
C ASN A 385 16.78 -8.16 -23.97
N SER A 386 15.79 -7.30 -23.65
CA SER A 386 14.55 -7.73 -23.02
C SER A 386 13.81 -8.78 -23.87
N ILE A 387 13.67 -8.54 -25.19
CA ILE A 387 13.08 -9.51 -26.12
C ILE A 387 13.88 -10.81 -26.15
N ASP A 388 15.22 -10.74 -26.26
CA ASP A 388 16.09 -11.93 -26.28
C ASP A 388 15.88 -12.78 -25.02
N TYR A 389 15.81 -12.15 -23.85
CA TYR A 389 15.52 -12.83 -22.59
C TYR A 389 14.11 -13.40 -22.51
N TYR A 390 13.07 -12.71 -22.98
CA TYR A 390 11.73 -13.28 -23.06
C TYR A 390 11.64 -14.47 -24.03
N LEU A 391 12.42 -14.48 -25.10
CA LEU A 391 12.50 -15.63 -26.00
C LEU A 391 13.19 -16.83 -25.33
N LEU A 392 14.24 -16.58 -24.54
CA LEU A 392 14.88 -17.60 -23.71
C LEU A 392 13.95 -18.11 -22.60
N ALA A 393 13.22 -17.22 -21.94
CA ALA A 393 12.22 -17.58 -20.93
C ALA A 393 11.19 -18.57 -21.49
N ARG A 394 10.62 -18.28 -22.67
CA ARG A 394 9.70 -19.15 -23.39
C ARG A 394 10.33 -20.47 -23.84
N LYS A 395 11.63 -20.49 -24.16
CA LYS A 395 12.34 -21.71 -24.55
C LYS A 395 12.36 -22.72 -23.40
N TYR A 396 12.61 -22.26 -22.17
CA TYR A 396 12.70 -23.11 -20.99
C TYR A 396 11.37 -23.35 -20.29
N ASN A 397 10.44 -22.38 -20.37
CA ASN A 397 9.06 -22.53 -19.93
C ASN A 397 8.10 -22.28 -21.12
N PRO A 398 7.72 -23.33 -21.87
CA PRO A 398 6.82 -23.20 -23.01
C PRO A 398 5.41 -22.69 -22.68
N ASP A 399 5.00 -22.71 -21.41
CA ASP A 399 3.66 -22.25 -20.99
C ASP A 399 3.44 -20.76 -21.30
N TYR A 400 4.50 -19.96 -21.40
CA TYR A 400 4.43 -18.57 -21.88
C TYR A 400 3.74 -18.43 -23.26
N LYS A 401 3.72 -19.49 -24.09
CA LYS A 401 2.99 -19.49 -25.37
C LYS A 401 1.47 -19.38 -25.20
N ASN A 402 0.95 -19.73 -24.03
CA ASN A 402 -0.47 -19.73 -23.69
C ASN A 402 -0.83 -18.54 -22.79
N LYS A 403 0.09 -17.59 -22.56
CA LYS A 403 -0.14 -16.43 -21.70
C LYS A 403 -0.31 -15.17 -22.54
N GLY A 404 -1.46 -14.50 -22.42
CA GLY A 404 -1.73 -13.23 -23.12
C GLY A 404 -0.71 -12.15 -22.79
N TYR A 405 -0.36 -12.01 -21.50
CA TYR A 405 0.60 -10.98 -21.04
C TYR A 405 1.99 -11.10 -21.69
N TYR A 406 2.44 -12.32 -22.02
CA TYR A 406 3.74 -12.54 -22.66
C TYR A 406 3.81 -11.85 -24.04
N TYR A 407 2.75 -11.99 -24.83
CA TYR A 407 2.66 -11.35 -26.14
C TYR A 407 2.43 -9.84 -26.01
N PHE A 408 1.63 -9.41 -25.03
CA PHE A 408 1.40 -8.00 -24.72
C PHE A 408 2.70 -7.26 -24.37
N GLU A 409 3.56 -7.86 -23.53
CA GLU A 409 4.84 -7.27 -23.12
C GLU A 409 5.80 -7.15 -24.30
N ILE A 410 5.93 -8.21 -25.11
CA ILE A 410 6.76 -8.17 -26.33
C ILE A 410 6.22 -7.16 -27.34
N ALA A 411 4.89 -7.02 -27.49
CA ALA A 411 4.29 -6.03 -28.38
C ALA A 411 4.70 -4.59 -28.02
N GLY A 412 4.72 -4.27 -26.72
CA GLY A 412 5.21 -2.98 -26.23
C GLY A 412 6.69 -2.76 -26.53
N LEU A 413 7.54 -3.76 -26.33
CA LEU A 413 8.96 -3.68 -26.68
C LEU A 413 9.18 -3.47 -28.19
N LEU A 414 8.40 -4.15 -29.02
CA LEU A 414 8.44 -3.99 -30.47
C LEU A 414 7.99 -2.60 -30.90
N PHE A 415 7.02 -2.00 -30.19
CA PHE A 415 6.61 -0.62 -30.43
C PHE A 415 7.76 0.35 -30.15
N GLN A 416 8.42 0.21 -29.01
CA GLN A 416 9.58 1.03 -28.62
C GLN A 416 10.78 0.88 -29.57
N LEU A 417 10.88 -0.25 -30.28
CA LEU A 417 11.88 -0.49 -31.33
C LEU A 417 11.40 -0.05 -32.73
N GLU A 418 10.31 0.71 -32.80
CA GLU A 418 9.66 1.21 -34.02
C GLU A 418 9.24 0.08 -34.99
N LYS A 419 9.03 -1.14 -34.46
CA LYS A 419 8.55 -2.31 -35.21
C LYS A 419 7.04 -2.40 -35.14
N TYR A 420 6.36 -1.31 -35.50
CA TYR A 420 4.91 -1.12 -35.33
C TYR A 420 4.07 -2.24 -35.93
N ARG A 421 4.44 -2.76 -37.11
CA ARG A 421 3.77 -3.91 -37.73
C ARG A 421 3.79 -5.15 -36.83
N PHE A 422 4.96 -5.49 -36.28
CA PHE A 422 5.08 -6.65 -35.40
C PHE A 422 4.42 -6.40 -34.05
N SER A 423 4.52 -5.16 -33.52
CA SER A 423 3.81 -4.76 -32.32
C SER A 423 2.29 -4.99 -32.44
N SER A 424 1.67 -4.50 -33.53
CA SER A 424 0.24 -4.68 -33.79
C SER A 424 -0.16 -6.17 -33.87
N ILE A 425 0.65 -7.02 -34.54
CA ILE A 425 0.41 -8.47 -34.61
C ILE A 425 0.50 -9.14 -33.23
N PHE A 426 1.45 -8.72 -32.38
CA PHE A 426 1.60 -9.30 -31.05
C PHE A 426 0.52 -8.82 -30.08
N TYR A 427 0.07 -7.56 -30.17
CA TYR A 427 -1.10 -7.11 -29.42
C TYR A 427 -2.36 -7.88 -29.82
N ASP A 428 -2.61 -8.06 -31.12
CA ASP A 428 -3.71 -8.89 -31.63
C ASP A 428 -3.68 -10.30 -31.03
N LYS A 429 -2.50 -10.94 -31.11
CA LYS A 429 -2.29 -12.28 -30.54
C LYS A 429 -2.52 -12.32 -29.03
N SER A 430 -2.11 -11.28 -28.30
CA SER A 430 -2.32 -11.20 -26.86
C SER A 430 -3.80 -11.17 -26.48
N MET A 431 -4.64 -10.50 -27.28
CA MET A 431 -6.10 -10.50 -27.10
C MET A 431 -6.72 -11.86 -27.44
N VAL A 432 -6.30 -12.49 -28.53
CA VAL A 432 -6.78 -13.83 -28.92
C VAL A 432 -6.53 -14.87 -27.82
N ILE A 433 -5.41 -14.76 -27.11
CA ILE A 433 -5.07 -15.66 -26.00
C ILE A 433 -5.79 -15.27 -24.70
N GLY A 434 -6.28 -14.02 -24.59
CA GLY A 434 -7.02 -13.53 -23.42
C GLY A 434 -6.17 -12.75 -22.43
N VAL A 435 -5.50 -11.67 -22.88
CA VAL A 435 -4.95 -10.68 -21.96
C VAL A 435 -6.09 -9.90 -21.27
N GLU A 436 -6.03 -9.76 -19.96
CA GLU A 436 -7.08 -9.07 -19.17
C GLU A 436 -7.07 -7.55 -19.36
N ASN A 437 -5.90 -6.98 -19.69
CA ASN A 437 -5.73 -5.53 -19.75
C ASN A 437 -6.33 -4.93 -21.03
N LYS A 438 -7.47 -4.25 -20.90
CA LYS A 438 -8.22 -3.63 -22.00
C LYS A 438 -7.43 -2.57 -22.79
N ILE A 439 -6.42 -1.94 -22.18
CA ILE A 439 -5.55 -0.95 -22.86
C ILE A 439 -4.86 -1.52 -24.11
N VAL A 440 -4.77 -2.86 -24.21
CA VAL A 440 -4.27 -3.57 -25.38
C VAL A 440 -4.90 -3.10 -26.69
N LYS A 441 -6.20 -2.75 -26.69
CA LYS A 441 -6.90 -2.23 -27.88
C LYS A 441 -6.36 -0.87 -28.30
N ALA A 442 -6.21 0.05 -27.34
CA ALA A 442 -5.67 1.38 -27.60
C ALA A 442 -4.23 1.30 -28.09
N LEU A 443 -3.39 0.47 -27.45
CA LEU A 443 -2.00 0.25 -27.85
C LEU A 443 -1.87 -0.40 -29.24
N GLN A 444 -2.74 -1.36 -29.57
CA GLN A 444 -2.79 -1.92 -30.93
C GLN A 444 -3.23 -0.85 -31.94
N GLY A 445 -4.22 -0.03 -31.57
CA GLY A 445 -4.68 1.09 -32.37
C GLY A 445 -3.55 2.08 -32.66
N ASP A 446 -2.76 2.41 -31.65
CA ASP A 446 -1.58 3.27 -31.79
C ASP A 446 -0.54 2.63 -32.72
N SER A 447 -0.25 1.34 -32.58
CA SER A 447 0.61 0.62 -33.51
C SER A 447 0.10 0.65 -34.97
N LEU A 448 -1.21 0.74 -35.20
CA LEU A 448 -1.79 0.91 -36.54
C LEU A 448 -1.67 2.36 -37.04
N ILE A 449 -1.85 3.35 -36.17
CA ILE A 449 -1.63 4.78 -36.48
C ILE A 449 -0.19 4.97 -36.96
N TYR A 450 0.80 4.46 -36.24
CA TYR A 450 2.21 4.58 -36.63
C TYR A 450 2.56 3.83 -37.93
N GLN A 451 1.74 2.86 -38.35
CA GLN A 451 1.83 2.23 -39.67
C GLN A 451 1.15 3.03 -40.78
N GLY A 452 0.48 4.14 -40.46
CA GLY A 452 -0.28 4.98 -41.38
C GLY A 452 -1.76 4.60 -41.51
N TYR A 453 -2.27 3.60 -40.79
CA TYR A 453 -3.68 3.18 -40.83
C TYR A 453 -4.55 3.95 -39.81
N TYR A 454 -4.71 5.26 -40.01
CA TYR A 454 -5.32 6.16 -39.04
C TYR A 454 -6.76 5.79 -38.66
N GLU A 455 -7.65 5.56 -39.64
CA GLU A 455 -9.06 5.23 -39.38
C GLU A 455 -9.20 3.90 -38.60
N LYS A 456 -8.39 2.89 -38.94
CA LYS A 456 -8.41 1.60 -38.25
C LYS A 456 -7.89 1.72 -36.83
N GLY A 457 -6.79 2.45 -36.63
CA GLY A 457 -6.23 2.67 -35.31
C GLY A 457 -7.20 3.43 -34.40
N LEU A 458 -7.83 4.48 -34.95
CA LEU A 458 -8.83 5.27 -34.24
C LEU A 458 -10.05 4.45 -33.82
N THR A 459 -10.50 3.50 -34.66
CA THR A 459 -11.62 2.61 -34.33
C THR A 459 -11.33 1.79 -33.07
N LEU A 460 -10.11 1.26 -32.93
CA LEU A 460 -9.72 0.48 -31.74
C LEU A 460 -9.61 1.37 -30.48
N ILE A 461 -9.13 2.60 -30.62
CA ILE A 461 -9.09 3.57 -29.51
C ILE A 461 -10.51 3.94 -29.06
N ASP A 462 -11.45 4.13 -30.00
CA ASP A 462 -12.87 4.38 -29.69
C ASP A 462 -13.51 3.23 -28.91
N GLU A 463 -13.28 1.99 -29.36
CA GLU A 463 -13.74 0.80 -28.65
C GLU A 463 -13.18 0.73 -27.23
N TYR A 464 -11.88 0.99 -27.05
CA TYR A 464 -11.25 1.05 -25.74
C TYR A 464 -11.89 2.11 -24.82
N LEU A 465 -12.07 3.34 -25.31
CA LEU A 465 -12.64 4.44 -24.53
C LEU A 465 -14.10 4.16 -24.13
N LYS A 466 -14.87 3.50 -25.00
CA LYS A 466 -16.23 3.05 -24.67
C LYS A 466 -16.25 2.00 -23.58
N GLU A 467 -15.31 1.06 -23.61
CA GLU A 467 -15.22 -0.05 -22.64
C GLU A 467 -14.65 0.38 -21.28
N SER A 468 -13.85 1.45 -21.23
CA SER A 468 -13.19 1.93 -20.02
C SER A 468 -13.92 3.09 -19.32
N LYS A 469 -15.06 3.56 -19.85
CA LYS A 469 -15.80 4.75 -19.38
C LYS A 469 -16.14 4.77 -17.89
N ASN A 470 -16.40 3.60 -17.28
CA ASN A 470 -16.79 3.48 -15.87
C ASN A 470 -15.63 2.98 -14.98
N GLU A 471 -14.43 2.82 -15.54
CA GLU A 471 -13.27 2.34 -14.80
C GLU A 471 -12.43 3.51 -14.31
N MET A 472 -11.84 3.38 -13.12
CA MET A 472 -10.86 4.34 -12.60
C MET A 472 -9.50 4.13 -13.30
N LEU A 473 -9.44 4.40 -14.60
CA LEU A 473 -8.22 4.36 -15.42
C LEU A 473 -7.84 5.78 -15.87
N ASN A 474 -6.54 6.06 -15.95
CA ASN A 474 -6.05 7.27 -16.62
C ASN A 474 -6.18 7.08 -18.13
N ASN A 475 -7.11 7.82 -18.73
CA ASN A 475 -7.43 7.77 -20.16
C ASN A 475 -7.10 9.07 -20.89
N ASP A 476 -6.45 10.03 -20.22
CA ASP A 476 -6.30 11.40 -20.70
C ASP A 476 -5.59 11.46 -22.05
N GLU A 477 -4.44 10.78 -22.19
CA GLU A 477 -3.70 10.69 -23.45
C GLU A 477 -4.52 10.06 -24.58
N TRP A 478 -5.29 9.01 -24.28
CA TRP A 478 -6.11 8.30 -25.27
C TRP A 478 -7.30 9.15 -25.74
N ILE A 479 -7.89 9.94 -24.85
CA ILE A 479 -8.93 10.92 -25.19
C ILE A 479 -8.35 11.99 -26.12
N LEU A 480 -7.14 12.48 -25.85
CA LEU A 480 -6.46 13.44 -26.71
C LEU A 480 -6.15 12.85 -28.09
N LYS A 481 -5.52 11.66 -28.15
CA LYS A 481 -5.25 10.96 -29.42
C LYS A 481 -6.53 10.74 -30.22
N PHE A 482 -7.59 10.26 -29.57
CA PHE A 482 -8.87 10.06 -30.23
C PHE A 482 -9.45 11.36 -30.80
N SER A 483 -9.49 12.42 -29.98
CA SER A 483 -10.08 13.71 -30.37
C SER A 483 -9.32 14.32 -31.54
N VAL A 484 -7.99 14.33 -31.48
CA VAL A 484 -7.12 14.91 -32.50
C VAL A 484 -7.25 14.16 -33.83
N PHE A 485 -7.07 12.84 -33.84
CA PHE A 485 -7.19 12.07 -35.08
C PHE A 485 -8.61 12.07 -35.65
N LYS A 486 -9.64 12.09 -34.80
CA LYS A 486 -11.03 12.24 -35.26
C LYS A 486 -11.24 13.58 -35.95
N THR A 487 -10.73 14.67 -35.39
CA THR A 487 -10.80 16.00 -35.99
C THR A 487 -10.07 16.05 -37.33
N LEU A 488 -8.88 15.45 -37.44
CA LEU A 488 -8.18 15.36 -38.72
C LEU A 488 -9.02 14.61 -39.77
N LEU A 489 -9.58 13.45 -39.44
CA LEU A 489 -10.40 12.67 -40.38
C LEU A 489 -11.69 13.39 -40.82
N ILE A 490 -12.29 14.23 -39.96
CA ILE A 490 -13.46 15.05 -40.30
C ILE A 490 -13.08 16.17 -41.28
N ASN A 491 -11.85 16.69 -41.17
CA ASN A 491 -11.30 17.74 -42.03
C ASN A 491 -10.55 17.18 -43.26
N ASP A 492 -11.02 16.07 -43.81
CA ASP A 492 -10.54 15.46 -45.05
C ASP A 492 -9.05 15.05 -45.08
N TYR A 493 -8.38 14.94 -43.93
CA TYR A 493 -7.06 14.31 -43.86
C TYR A 493 -7.15 12.81 -44.22
N PRO A 494 -6.06 12.22 -44.74
CA PRO A 494 -6.08 10.85 -45.24
C PRO A 494 -6.48 9.85 -44.14
N LYS A 495 -7.32 8.87 -44.49
CA LYS A 495 -7.65 7.71 -43.64
C LYS A 495 -6.49 6.71 -43.56
N PHE A 496 -5.66 6.70 -44.58
CA PHE A 496 -4.44 5.91 -44.69
C PHE A 496 -3.36 6.71 -45.43
N GLN A 497 -2.12 6.62 -44.96
CA GLN A 497 -0.95 7.21 -45.63
C GLN A 497 0.19 6.20 -45.68
N GLU A 498 0.77 6.02 -46.87
CA GLU A 498 2.09 5.40 -47.00
C GLU A 498 3.14 6.45 -46.63
N ARG A 499 3.60 6.39 -45.39
CA ARG A 499 4.47 7.42 -44.80
C ARG A 499 5.86 7.41 -45.42
N ASP A 500 6.36 8.59 -45.78
CA ASP A 500 7.74 8.82 -46.24
C ASP A 500 8.41 9.90 -45.37
N THR A 501 9.05 9.44 -44.29
CA THR A 501 9.71 10.30 -43.31
C THR A 501 10.88 11.08 -43.91
N ASN A 502 11.58 10.50 -44.88
CA ASN A 502 12.73 11.15 -45.53
C ASN A 502 12.26 12.33 -46.37
N LYS A 503 11.22 12.11 -47.19
CA LYS A 503 10.67 13.15 -48.05
C LYS A 503 10.00 14.26 -47.24
N ALA A 504 9.27 13.91 -46.18
CA ALA A 504 8.76 14.90 -45.24
C ALA A 504 9.90 15.78 -44.66
N GLY A 505 11.02 15.17 -44.29
CA GLY A 505 12.21 15.86 -43.82
C GLY A 505 12.84 16.83 -44.83
N GLU A 506 12.71 16.59 -46.13
CA GLU A 506 13.16 17.53 -47.17
C GLU A 506 12.30 18.80 -47.18
N PHE A 507 10.98 18.66 -47.09
CA PHE A 507 10.04 19.79 -47.03
C PHE A 507 10.16 20.59 -45.73
N ILE A 508 10.42 19.94 -44.61
CA ILE A 508 10.69 20.61 -43.32
C ILE A 508 11.89 21.56 -43.44
N LYS A 509 12.98 21.13 -44.10
CA LYS A 509 14.17 21.98 -44.32
C LYS A 509 13.86 23.20 -45.20
N LEU A 510 12.87 23.08 -46.09
CA LEU A 510 12.38 24.17 -46.94
C LEU A 510 11.33 25.05 -46.22
N LYS A 511 10.99 24.75 -44.96
CA LYS A 511 9.91 25.38 -44.19
C LYS A 511 8.53 25.25 -44.84
N GLN A 512 8.31 24.12 -45.53
CA GLN A 512 7.06 23.77 -46.22
C GLN A 512 6.33 22.69 -45.40
N TYR A 513 5.77 23.07 -44.27
CA TYR A 513 5.32 22.11 -43.25
C TYR A 513 4.02 21.39 -43.64
N GLU A 514 3.11 22.05 -44.34
CA GLU A 514 1.87 21.46 -44.85
C GLU A 514 2.18 20.38 -45.90
N GLN A 515 3.16 20.62 -46.77
CA GLN A 515 3.65 19.62 -47.72
C GLN A 515 4.38 18.48 -47.01
N ALA A 516 5.07 18.75 -45.89
CA ALA A 516 5.72 17.69 -45.12
C ALA A 516 4.70 16.69 -44.55
N ILE A 517 3.57 17.16 -44.00
CA ILE A 517 2.54 16.28 -43.44
C ILE A 517 1.76 15.50 -44.51
N GLU A 518 1.74 15.94 -45.76
CA GLU A 518 1.24 15.15 -46.91
C GLU A 518 2.07 13.88 -47.15
N TYR A 519 3.36 13.89 -46.79
CA TYR A 519 4.25 12.72 -46.86
C TYR A 519 4.37 11.96 -45.53
N ASP A 520 4.32 12.67 -44.40
CA ASP A 520 4.29 12.06 -43.08
C ASP A 520 3.41 12.86 -42.11
N LEU A 521 2.16 12.45 -41.97
CA LEU A 521 1.19 13.04 -41.05
C LEU A 521 1.62 12.91 -39.60
N LEU A 522 2.59 12.03 -39.28
CA LEU A 522 3.12 11.83 -37.94
C LEU A 522 4.44 12.57 -37.72
N SER A 523 4.72 13.62 -38.50
CA SER A 523 5.86 14.50 -38.27
C SER A 523 5.58 15.51 -37.15
N ALA A 524 6.11 15.24 -35.95
CA ALA A 524 5.97 16.14 -34.79
C ALA A 524 6.54 17.54 -35.08
N GLU A 525 7.69 17.62 -35.75
CA GLU A 525 8.34 18.89 -36.10
C GLU A 525 7.51 19.73 -37.09
N ALA A 526 6.91 19.10 -38.10
CA ALA A 526 6.06 19.80 -39.04
C ALA A 526 4.81 20.37 -38.32
N TRP A 527 4.15 19.56 -37.50
CA TRP A 527 3.00 20.00 -36.71
C TRP A 527 3.33 21.13 -35.74
N PHE A 528 4.47 21.05 -35.04
CA PHE A 528 4.89 22.12 -34.14
C PHE A 528 5.05 23.45 -34.88
N ASN A 529 5.71 23.43 -36.04
CA ASN A 529 5.93 24.65 -36.83
C ASN A 529 4.65 25.17 -37.49
N ILE A 530 3.71 24.30 -37.89
CA ILE A 530 2.37 24.72 -38.32
C ILE A 530 1.69 25.51 -37.19
N GLY A 531 1.73 25.00 -35.95
CA GLY A 531 1.19 25.71 -34.79
C GLY A 531 1.85 27.06 -34.50
N ILE A 532 3.13 27.24 -34.86
CA ILE A 532 3.84 28.53 -34.73
C ILE A 532 3.41 29.53 -35.81
N ILE A 533 3.15 29.06 -37.04
CA ILE A 533 2.71 29.91 -38.16
C ILE A 533 1.27 30.38 -37.96
N GLU A 534 0.41 29.51 -37.43
CA GLU A 534 -0.99 29.81 -37.12
C GLU A 534 -1.11 30.77 -35.92
N ASN A 535 -1.05 32.08 -36.20
CA ASN A 535 -1.05 33.14 -35.17
C ASN A 535 -2.25 34.09 -35.25
N ASN A 536 -3.21 33.82 -36.13
CA ASN A 536 -4.43 34.63 -36.27
C ASN A 536 -5.52 34.11 -35.33
N LYS A 537 -6.33 35.04 -34.77
CA LYS A 537 -7.46 34.69 -33.89
C LYS A 537 -8.48 33.76 -34.55
N ASP A 538 -8.60 33.80 -35.88
CA ASP A 538 -9.54 32.99 -36.64
C ASP A 538 -9.12 31.52 -36.77
N ASN A 539 -7.85 31.17 -36.46
CA ASN A 539 -7.28 29.83 -36.64
C ASN A 539 -6.81 29.20 -35.31
N ILE A 540 -7.39 29.61 -34.19
CA ILE A 540 -6.93 29.16 -32.85
C ILE A 540 -7.12 27.65 -32.66
N ASN A 541 -8.15 27.07 -33.28
CA ASN A 541 -8.44 25.64 -33.20
C ASN A 541 -7.41 24.81 -33.96
N GLU A 542 -7.03 25.24 -35.16
CA GLU A 542 -5.99 24.63 -35.98
C GLU A 542 -4.64 24.72 -35.28
N ARG A 543 -4.34 25.88 -34.67
CA ARG A 543 -3.15 26.08 -33.83
C ARG A 543 -3.11 25.07 -32.68
N THR A 544 -4.20 24.92 -31.92
CA THR A 544 -4.28 23.96 -30.82
C THR A 544 -4.14 22.53 -31.30
N LEU A 545 -4.81 22.16 -32.40
CA LEU A 545 -4.70 20.84 -33.01
C LEU A 545 -3.25 20.51 -33.41
N ALA A 546 -2.55 21.47 -34.00
CA ALA A 546 -1.17 21.32 -34.43
C ALA A 546 -0.21 21.12 -33.25
N PHE A 547 -0.33 21.92 -32.17
CA PHE A 547 0.48 21.70 -30.97
C PHE A 547 0.13 20.38 -30.26
N LEU A 548 -1.14 20.01 -30.19
CA LEU A 548 -1.54 18.71 -29.63
C LEU A 548 -0.98 17.55 -30.44
N MET A 549 -1.00 17.62 -31.77
CA MET A 549 -0.35 16.62 -32.61
C MET A 549 1.15 16.54 -32.30
N ALA A 550 1.84 17.68 -32.26
CA ALA A 550 3.26 17.71 -31.91
C ALA A 550 3.54 17.08 -30.55
N SER A 551 2.76 17.43 -29.52
CA SER A 551 2.87 16.89 -28.16
C SER A 551 2.61 15.39 -28.05
N LEU A 552 1.61 14.88 -28.76
CA LEU A 552 1.28 13.45 -28.71
C LEU A 552 2.30 12.60 -29.48
N LEU A 553 2.95 13.17 -30.50
CA LEU A 553 3.96 12.49 -31.31
C LEU A 553 5.35 12.56 -30.68
N ASP A 554 5.68 13.66 -30.00
CA ASP A 554 6.90 13.85 -29.22
C ASP A 554 6.56 14.29 -27.79
N SER A 555 6.09 13.33 -26.99
CA SER A 555 5.70 13.55 -25.60
C SER A 555 6.81 14.09 -24.69
N GLY A 556 8.08 14.00 -25.11
CA GLY A 556 9.23 14.52 -24.36
C GLY A 556 9.53 16.00 -24.63
N TYR A 557 8.88 16.62 -25.61
CA TYR A 557 9.11 18.02 -25.97
C TYR A 557 8.15 18.96 -25.25
N ILE A 558 8.61 19.49 -24.11
CA ILE A 558 7.77 20.24 -23.15
C ILE A 558 7.16 21.52 -23.74
N GLU A 559 7.86 22.20 -24.65
CA GLU A 559 7.38 23.42 -25.29
C GLU A 559 6.12 23.18 -26.12
N SER A 560 5.95 21.98 -26.70
CA SER A 560 4.72 21.64 -27.41
C SER A 560 3.52 21.59 -26.45
N TRP A 561 3.69 20.97 -25.28
CA TRP A 561 2.62 20.86 -24.26
C TRP A 561 2.21 22.21 -23.72
N ILE A 562 3.18 23.10 -23.47
CA ILE A 562 2.92 24.47 -23.02
C ILE A 562 2.08 25.21 -24.07
N ASN A 563 2.52 25.20 -25.34
CA ASN A 563 1.79 25.86 -26.43
C ASN A 563 0.41 25.24 -26.68
N ALA A 564 0.27 23.91 -26.54
CA ALA A 564 -1.03 23.23 -26.61
C ALA A 564 -1.97 23.72 -25.50
N THR A 565 -1.46 23.82 -24.26
CA THR A 565 -2.23 24.31 -23.11
C THR A 565 -2.72 25.74 -23.33
N ILE A 566 -1.82 26.64 -23.72
CA ILE A 566 -2.14 28.07 -23.89
C ILE A 566 -3.09 28.29 -25.06
N SER A 567 -2.83 27.66 -26.21
CA SER A 567 -3.71 27.78 -27.36
C SER A 567 -5.11 27.23 -27.07
N CYS A 568 -5.20 26.12 -26.32
CA CYS A 568 -6.48 25.54 -25.91
C CYS A 568 -7.26 26.46 -24.97
N VAL A 569 -6.60 27.13 -24.02
CA VAL A 569 -7.23 28.17 -23.17
C VAL A 569 -7.78 29.35 -23.99
N MET A 570 -7.17 29.64 -25.14
CA MET A 570 -7.61 30.70 -26.04
C MET A 570 -8.70 30.26 -27.04
N SER A 571 -9.00 28.96 -27.13
CA SER A 571 -10.00 28.38 -28.03
C SER A 571 -11.32 28.18 -27.30
N ASP A 572 -12.41 28.78 -27.78
CA ASP A 572 -13.74 28.58 -27.20
C ASP A 572 -14.28 27.15 -27.43
N ASP A 573 -13.87 26.49 -28.52
CA ASP A 573 -14.40 25.19 -28.95
C ASP A 573 -13.70 23.99 -28.29
N LEU A 574 -12.47 24.18 -27.78
CA LEU A 574 -11.62 23.09 -27.27
C LEU A 574 -11.38 23.12 -25.77
N LEU A 575 -12.03 24.04 -25.02
CA LEU A 575 -11.85 24.20 -23.57
C LEU A 575 -12.04 22.88 -22.78
N GLU A 576 -12.89 21.98 -23.27
CA GLU A 576 -13.15 20.69 -22.63
C GLU A 576 -11.92 19.77 -22.58
N LEU A 577 -10.91 19.98 -23.44
CA LEU A 577 -9.69 19.18 -23.49
C LEU A 577 -8.63 19.63 -22.47
N ILE A 578 -8.74 20.83 -21.90
CA ILE A 578 -7.73 21.39 -20.97
C ILE A 578 -7.33 20.42 -19.86
N PRO A 579 -8.28 19.75 -19.15
CA PRO A 579 -7.91 18.81 -18.11
C PRO A 579 -7.08 17.64 -18.64
N ASN A 580 -7.43 17.10 -19.81
CA ASN A 580 -6.68 15.99 -20.40
C ASN A 580 -5.27 16.43 -20.82
N ILE A 581 -5.11 17.64 -21.37
CA ILE A 581 -3.82 18.21 -21.77
C ILE A 581 -2.91 18.36 -20.55
N ILE A 582 -3.39 19.04 -19.51
CA ILE A 582 -2.61 19.30 -18.29
C ILE A 582 -2.23 17.99 -17.61
N LYS A 583 -3.18 17.06 -17.43
CA LYS A 583 -2.90 15.75 -16.81
C LYS A 583 -1.86 14.97 -17.60
N THR A 584 -1.97 14.95 -18.93
CA THR A 584 -1.03 14.23 -19.79
C THR A 584 0.36 14.87 -19.76
N ALA A 585 0.45 16.20 -19.89
CA ALA A 585 1.72 16.92 -19.83
C ALA A 585 2.42 16.75 -18.46
N TYR A 586 1.66 16.83 -17.36
CA TYR A 586 2.17 16.60 -16.01
C TYR A 586 2.66 15.14 -15.83
N ASN A 587 1.98 14.14 -16.41
CA ASN A 587 2.45 12.76 -16.36
C ASN A 587 3.83 12.56 -17.00
N TYR A 588 4.15 13.30 -18.08
CA TYR A 588 5.45 13.19 -18.75
C TYR A 588 6.55 14.02 -18.10
N HIS A 589 6.22 15.19 -17.57
CA HIS A 589 7.21 16.19 -17.15
C HIS A 589 7.21 16.51 -15.65
N ASN A 590 6.22 16.02 -14.89
CA ASN A 590 5.99 16.34 -13.49
C ASN A 590 6.01 17.87 -13.24
N GLU A 591 6.64 18.31 -12.15
CA GLU A 591 6.74 19.72 -11.75
C GLU A 591 7.41 20.62 -12.79
N VAL A 592 8.27 20.07 -13.65
CA VAL A 592 8.97 20.86 -14.68
C VAL A 592 7.98 21.49 -15.67
N TYR A 593 6.86 20.83 -15.96
CA TYR A 593 5.81 21.39 -16.80
C TYR A 593 5.12 22.58 -16.15
N ILE A 594 4.90 22.51 -14.84
CA ILE A 594 4.26 23.58 -14.07
C ILE A 594 5.14 24.82 -14.02
N ASP A 595 6.41 24.64 -13.68
CA ASP A 595 7.40 25.71 -13.65
C ASP A 595 7.48 26.43 -15.00
N LYS A 596 7.55 25.66 -16.10
CA LYS A 596 7.68 26.22 -17.44
C LYS A 596 6.39 26.87 -17.96
N LEU A 597 5.23 26.31 -17.63
CA LEU A 597 3.95 26.93 -17.95
C LEU A 597 3.81 28.28 -17.23
N TYR A 598 4.23 28.36 -15.96
CA TYR A 598 4.19 29.60 -15.18
C TYR A 598 5.20 30.64 -15.66
N GLU A 599 6.41 30.24 -16.02
CA GLU A 599 7.41 31.11 -16.67
C GLU A 599 6.79 31.76 -17.92
N TYR A 600 6.17 30.96 -18.79
CA TYR A 600 5.51 31.48 -19.98
C TYR A 600 4.39 32.46 -19.66
N LEU A 601 3.50 32.11 -18.71
CA LEU A 601 2.35 32.94 -18.38
C LEU A 601 2.78 34.31 -17.81
N ASN A 602 3.80 34.34 -16.95
CA ASN A 602 4.33 35.58 -16.39
C ASN A 602 5.04 36.46 -17.43
N ASP A 603 5.73 35.85 -18.39
CA ASP A 603 6.44 36.59 -19.45
C ASP A 603 5.50 37.22 -20.48
N ASN A 604 4.32 36.62 -20.70
CA ASN A 604 3.40 37.00 -21.78
C ASN A 604 2.11 37.70 -21.30
N PHE A 605 1.78 37.64 -20.00
CA PHE A 605 0.57 38.25 -19.44
C PHE A 605 0.89 39.10 -18.20
N ASN A 606 0.43 40.36 -18.18
CA ASN A 606 0.71 41.31 -17.09
C ASN A 606 0.04 40.94 -15.75
N GLU A 607 -1.11 40.26 -15.79
CA GLU A 607 -1.80 39.71 -14.62
C GLU A 607 -2.33 38.32 -15.00
N VAL A 608 -1.73 37.27 -14.44
CA VAL A 608 -2.27 35.90 -14.55
C VAL A 608 -3.28 35.71 -13.41
N PRO A 609 -4.56 35.42 -13.69
CA PRO A 609 -5.56 35.28 -12.63
C PRO A 609 -5.20 34.13 -11.68
N ASN A 610 -5.15 34.39 -10.37
CA ASN A 610 -4.99 33.36 -9.33
C ASN A 610 -5.97 32.18 -9.49
N GLN A 611 -7.12 32.40 -10.12
CA GLN A 611 -8.10 31.37 -10.44
C GLN A 611 -7.57 30.32 -11.43
N LEU A 612 -6.77 30.72 -12.42
CA LEU A 612 -6.17 29.79 -13.39
C LEU A 612 -5.17 28.85 -12.70
N PHE A 613 -4.37 29.38 -11.77
CA PHE A 613 -3.45 28.60 -10.95
C PHE A 613 -4.20 27.56 -10.11
N ASN A 614 -5.26 27.98 -9.41
CA ASN A 614 -6.05 27.06 -8.60
C ASN A 614 -6.68 25.94 -9.45
N ILE A 615 -7.16 26.26 -10.66
CA ILE A 615 -7.73 25.25 -11.57
C ILE A 615 -6.65 24.26 -12.02
N ILE A 616 -5.45 24.72 -12.36
CA ILE A 616 -4.33 23.85 -12.75
C ILE A 616 -3.95 22.92 -11.59
N GLU A 617 -3.83 23.47 -10.37
CA GLU A 617 -3.54 22.66 -9.18
C GLU A 617 -4.63 21.62 -8.89
N GLU A 618 -5.91 22.00 -8.97
CA GLU A 618 -7.04 21.07 -8.80
C GLU A 618 -6.99 19.92 -9.82
N ILE A 619 -6.68 20.21 -11.08
CA ILE A 619 -6.55 19.21 -12.15
C ILE A 619 -5.40 18.23 -11.87
N ILE A 620 -4.27 18.71 -11.34
CA ILE A 620 -3.09 17.89 -11.04
C ILE A 620 -3.32 16.99 -9.84
N LEU A 621 -4.06 17.44 -8.83
CA LEU A 621 -4.40 16.62 -7.66
C LEU A 621 -5.18 15.35 -8.03
N GLU A 622 -5.85 15.34 -9.19
CA GLU A 622 -6.54 14.17 -9.72
C GLU A 622 -5.61 13.19 -10.45
N VAL A 623 -4.36 13.57 -10.76
CA VAL A 623 -3.38 12.71 -11.42
C VAL A 623 -2.95 11.62 -10.44
N ARG A 624 -3.42 10.40 -10.69
CA ARG A 624 -3.03 9.23 -9.90
C ARG A 624 -1.66 8.74 -10.33
N LYS A 625 -0.78 8.49 -9.35
CA LYS A 625 0.41 7.65 -9.58
C LYS A 625 -0.05 6.26 -9.99
N ASN A 626 0.45 5.76 -11.11
CA ASN A 626 0.13 4.42 -11.58
C ASN A 626 0.67 3.40 -10.57
N GLY A 627 -0.24 2.66 -9.93
CA GLY A 627 0.15 1.57 -9.03
C GLY A 627 0.83 0.41 -9.78
N THR A 628 1.89 -0.14 -9.19
CA THR A 628 2.67 -1.27 -9.70
C THR A 628 1.87 -2.58 -9.60
N MET A 629 1.77 -3.33 -10.70
CA MET A 629 1.20 -4.69 -10.69
C MET A 629 2.29 -5.72 -10.36
N ILE A 630 2.15 -6.35 -9.22
CA ILE A 630 2.92 -7.48 -8.72
C ILE A 630 2.35 -8.77 -9.29
N ARG A 631 3.18 -9.74 -9.71
CA ARG A 631 2.70 -11.08 -10.08
C ARG A 631 3.42 -12.15 -9.27
N ILE A 632 2.67 -12.91 -8.49
CA ILE A 632 3.16 -13.98 -7.60
C ILE A 632 2.83 -15.32 -8.26
N LEU A 633 3.73 -16.30 -8.18
CA LEU A 633 3.44 -17.67 -8.61
C LEU A 633 2.30 -18.25 -7.73
N ASP A 634 1.28 -18.83 -8.35
CA ASP A 634 0.14 -19.44 -7.64
C ASP A 634 0.05 -20.92 -8.06
N ASP A 635 0.11 -21.82 -7.09
CA ASP A 635 0.25 -23.28 -7.30
C ASP A 635 -0.89 -23.88 -8.14
N ASP A 636 -2.07 -23.25 -8.16
CA ASP A 636 -3.25 -23.72 -8.89
C ASP A 636 -3.50 -23.01 -10.23
N VAL A 637 -2.91 -21.82 -10.46
CA VAL A 637 -3.26 -20.93 -11.60
C VAL A 637 -2.04 -20.41 -12.38
N GLY A 638 -0.83 -20.76 -11.95
CA GLY A 638 0.43 -20.33 -12.56
C GLY A 638 0.92 -18.99 -12.03
N TYR A 639 0.14 -17.91 -12.16
CA TYR A 639 0.51 -16.58 -11.62
C TYR A 639 -0.73 -15.77 -11.19
N ARG A 640 -0.67 -15.16 -10.00
CA ARG A 640 -1.66 -14.21 -9.45
C ARG A 640 -1.13 -12.78 -9.51
N SER A 641 -1.90 -11.87 -10.10
CA SER A 641 -1.57 -10.43 -10.11
C SER A 641 -2.12 -9.72 -8.86
N ILE A 642 -1.34 -8.86 -8.21
CA ILE A 642 -1.70 -8.00 -7.09
C ILE A 642 -1.34 -6.57 -7.49
N ARG A 643 -2.29 -5.64 -7.44
CA ARG A 643 -2.03 -4.22 -7.73
C ARG A 643 -1.64 -3.51 -6.44
N TYR A 644 -0.45 -2.93 -6.41
CA TYR A 644 0.06 -2.12 -5.31
C TYR A 644 -0.08 -0.64 -5.71
N ASN A 645 -0.74 0.17 -4.89
CA ASN A 645 -0.92 1.61 -5.15
C ASN A 645 0.16 2.42 -4.44
#